data_AF-A0A0D2G304-F1
#
_entry.id   AF-A0A0D2G304-F1
#
_cell.length_a   1.000
_cell.length_b   1.000
_cell.length_c   1.000
_cell.angle_alpha   90.00
_cell.angle_beta   90.00
_cell.angle_gamma   90.00
#
_symmetry.space_group_name_H-M   'P 1'
#
loop_
_entity.id
_entity.type
_entity.pdbx_description
1 polymer ?
#
loop_
_entity_poly.entity_id
_entity_poly.type
_entity_poly.pdbx_seq_one_letter_code
_entity_poly.pdbx_strand_id
1 'polypeptide(L)'
;MAPQPELYPALHRVRDIESAGIQDLQQIIQTFPVIDNHAHNMLTEDNAYGSTEHPFESITSEAQGAALTDHVQASLAHIRGVKHLAEFYQCPETLQDVKAARYEWVRRDYPGLVKKCFEGTHAIMMDDGLSPEVIHSFKWHRQFVPTVSRIVRIEAVAAELLEHLAHAAGFMRVGLDADWDISQTESFLVRFNTVFRNQVRTLANDPDVRGFKSVVCYRSGLDISLESRKNFRPHQSLTESTLLQAFHSFLQKAVRDHKYRIQQKEVNDYLVVAVCDVLEKLVDTEGESLPFQFHTGLGDTDINLVKSNPAYMQPLIEAFPQVDFVILHSSYPYTREAGYLAANYSNAWLDIGEAFPMLSRDGEEAVLRQALELTPSSKILWSTDGHFFPETYWLANKHFREALERLLTSYIAAGDITVAQAINMAVDIMFWNSNALYKLDEERKYPELLRACGREVADSMRTLVNGGSKAPSFRSYASTAVAMPGGSSARPGASSSTVNLPVANHSLPLRAGSASAPSGQNSTALFAQHVTTFDTFLQANAGVKYIWVQYLDYTGTLRTRMLSTQQFRKHLSTGTTLVCTSAMTRMLQDDSPATGCSATGQFLLAPDLSTLAVNKGIDSPSATVQTWWMADSEQVPAVEHYDRCPRWLLQSQCEALKSEFNISMLMGFEVEIIFMRPVLNEGKTDFVEFEPLHMVHSWANMTWQQLDMLPIIEEIVECLADIDIHLPQFHSEAAPGQWEFPLPPLEPVQAVDMLYRTKEVIRNVAKKHGLKATCYPRPYSFSCGSANHAHFSINGPGDTVEKYEAPFLAGVLEHLPALVAFTLPVEESYERVHAGIWSGGEYVCWGTQNKEVPLRKCGPGHFELKSMDGMGNAYLAMAALLVAGLHGLRQDLKLEHQDCTGDPTGVGEEERQKLGITTQLPNTLEKSLKALDRDKVLRRGLGYAAVDDYLAVGESLTAKLRGFGDVKRRIWLMARY
;
A
#
# COMPACT_ATOMS: atom_id res chain seq x y z
N MET A 1 -0.17 38.89 -56.20
CA MET A 1 -0.48 38.79 -54.76
C MET A 1 0.72 39.31 -54.01
N ALA A 2 0.53 40.28 -53.11
CA ALA A 2 1.59 40.65 -52.18
C ALA A 2 1.99 39.40 -51.36
N PRO A 3 3.28 39.17 -51.07
CA PRO A 3 3.68 38.06 -50.22
C PRO A 3 2.96 38.20 -48.88
N GLN A 4 2.26 37.14 -48.45
CA GLN A 4 1.75 37.09 -47.08
C GLN A 4 2.95 37.22 -46.13
N PRO A 5 2.85 38.02 -45.05
CA PRO A 5 3.92 38.13 -44.08
C PRO A 5 4.26 36.74 -43.52
N GLU A 6 5.55 36.38 -43.47
CA GLU A 6 5.99 35.13 -42.84
C GLU A 6 5.59 35.15 -41.37
N LEU A 7 4.81 34.15 -40.95
CA LEU A 7 4.29 34.05 -39.57
C LEU A 7 5.41 33.85 -38.54
N TYR A 8 6.51 33.21 -38.94
CA TYR A 8 7.69 32.95 -38.12
C TYR A 8 8.98 33.42 -38.80
N PRO A 9 9.31 34.73 -38.75
CA PRO A 9 10.51 35.27 -39.41
C PRO A 9 11.84 34.72 -38.87
N ALA A 10 11.84 34.25 -37.61
CA ALA A 10 13.01 33.68 -36.96
C ALA A 10 13.17 32.16 -37.17
N LEU A 11 12.25 31.51 -37.90
CA LEU A 11 12.24 30.05 -38.09
C LEU A 11 13.53 29.57 -38.79
N HIS A 12 14.31 28.76 -38.11
CA HIS A 12 15.47 28.10 -38.71
C HIS A 12 15.02 27.05 -39.73
N ARG A 13 15.73 26.96 -40.86
CA ARG A 13 15.38 26.07 -41.98
C ARG A 13 16.52 25.10 -42.28
N VAL A 14 16.29 23.83 -41.96
CA VAL A 14 17.18 22.73 -42.31
C VAL A 14 16.84 22.24 -43.71
N ARG A 15 17.75 22.45 -44.67
CA ARG A 15 17.52 22.11 -46.09
C ARG A 15 17.54 20.61 -46.35
N ASP A 16 18.42 19.91 -45.65
CA ASP A 16 18.61 18.47 -45.72
C ASP A 16 18.92 17.97 -44.31
N ILE A 17 18.04 17.14 -43.77
CA ILE A 17 18.13 16.67 -42.37
C ILE A 17 19.30 15.71 -42.17
N GLU A 18 19.71 15.00 -43.22
CA GLU A 18 20.80 14.01 -43.15
C GLU A 18 22.19 14.67 -43.07
N SER A 19 22.31 15.94 -43.50
CA SER A 19 23.54 16.73 -43.40
C SER A 19 23.52 17.80 -42.30
N ALA A 20 22.48 17.82 -41.46
CA ALA A 20 22.33 18.77 -40.38
C ALA A 20 23.37 18.60 -39.26
N GLY A 21 23.85 19.71 -38.71
CA GLY A 21 24.78 19.75 -37.58
C GLY A 21 24.10 20.00 -36.23
N ILE A 22 24.86 19.90 -35.14
CA ILE A 22 24.35 20.20 -33.78
C ILE A 22 23.82 21.65 -33.70
N GLN A 23 24.43 22.61 -34.40
CA GLN A 23 23.95 23.99 -34.45
C GLN A 23 22.53 24.07 -35.07
N ASP A 24 22.22 23.25 -36.07
CA ASP A 24 20.89 23.20 -36.66
C ASP A 24 19.85 22.68 -35.66
N LEU A 25 20.19 21.65 -34.87
CA LEU A 25 19.33 21.17 -33.79
C LEU A 25 19.05 22.27 -32.76
N GLN A 26 20.09 22.95 -32.28
CA GLN A 26 19.95 24.03 -31.29
C GLN A 26 19.04 25.15 -31.84
N GLN A 27 19.29 25.60 -33.07
CA GLN A 27 18.47 26.64 -33.70
C GLN A 27 17.03 26.18 -33.95
N ILE A 28 16.80 24.91 -34.34
CA ILE A 28 15.44 24.35 -34.44
C ILE A 28 14.74 24.35 -33.09
N ILE A 29 15.38 23.86 -32.02
CA ILE A 29 14.79 23.83 -30.68
C ILE A 29 14.46 25.24 -30.18
N GLN A 30 15.19 26.28 -30.58
CA GLN A 30 14.90 27.65 -30.16
C GLN A 30 13.85 28.37 -31.01
N THR A 31 13.74 28.04 -32.31
CA THR A 31 12.96 28.84 -33.26
C THR A 31 11.72 28.14 -33.81
N PHE A 32 11.64 26.82 -33.71
CA PHE A 32 10.48 26.06 -34.18
C PHE A 32 9.30 26.28 -33.23
N PRO A 33 8.09 26.56 -33.75
CA PRO A 33 6.94 26.82 -32.90
C PRO A 33 6.52 25.58 -32.10
N VAL A 34 5.82 25.80 -30.98
CA VAL A 34 5.21 24.73 -30.16
C VAL A 34 3.70 24.70 -30.28
N ILE A 35 3.12 23.50 -30.14
CA ILE A 35 1.71 23.31 -29.83
C ILE A 35 1.62 23.00 -28.34
N ASP A 36 0.96 23.88 -27.60
CA ASP A 36 0.68 23.72 -26.18
C ASP A 36 -0.63 22.95 -26.01
N ASN A 37 -0.53 21.64 -25.76
CA ASN A 37 -1.72 20.79 -25.73
C ASN A 37 -2.55 20.86 -24.44
N HIS A 38 -2.09 21.61 -23.44
CA HIS A 38 -2.86 21.82 -22.21
C HIS A 38 -2.43 23.12 -21.51
N ALA A 39 -3.35 24.07 -21.44
CA ALA A 39 -3.20 25.24 -20.61
C ALA A 39 -4.57 25.71 -20.13
N HIS A 40 -4.59 26.82 -19.40
CA HIS A 40 -5.81 27.42 -18.88
C HIS A 40 -6.00 28.83 -19.40
N ASN A 41 -6.99 29.54 -18.88
CA ASN A 41 -7.29 30.91 -19.25
C ASN A 41 -6.49 31.90 -18.40
N MET A 42 -6.21 33.07 -18.96
CA MET A 42 -5.54 34.16 -18.24
C MET A 42 -6.51 35.03 -17.46
N LEU A 43 -6.00 35.65 -16.38
CA LEU A 43 -6.68 36.70 -15.65
C LEU A 43 -6.97 37.90 -16.57
N THR A 44 -8.10 38.54 -16.31
CA THR A 44 -8.47 39.85 -16.87
C THR A 44 -7.50 40.94 -16.42
N GLU A 45 -7.41 42.04 -17.18
CA GLU A 45 -6.51 43.15 -16.85
C GLU A 45 -6.68 43.65 -15.40
N ASP A 46 -7.93 43.73 -14.94
CA ASP A 46 -8.28 44.21 -13.60
C ASP A 46 -7.78 43.28 -12.48
N ASN A 47 -7.62 41.99 -12.79
CA ASN A 47 -7.17 40.97 -11.84
C ASN A 47 -5.71 40.56 -12.04
N ALA A 48 -5.09 40.97 -13.14
CA ALA A 48 -3.75 40.55 -13.52
C ALA A 48 -2.66 41.05 -12.57
N TYR A 49 -2.88 42.05 -11.71
CA TYR A 49 -1.87 42.56 -10.78
C TYR A 49 -1.42 41.56 -9.69
N GLY A 50 -2.18 40.49 -9.48
CA GLY A 50 -1.99 39.52 -8.41
C GLY A 50 -2.86 39.86 -7.19
N SER A 51 -3.35 38.83 -6.51
CA SER A 51 -4.22 38.95 -5.34
C SER A 51 -3.80 37.94 -4.26
N THR A 52 -4.48 37.95 -3.11
CA THR A 52 -4.32 36.88 -2.11
C THR A 52 -4.80 35.53 -2.62
N GLU A 53 -5.73 35.51 -3.57
CA GLU A 53 -6.26 34.29 -4.20
C GLU A 53 -5.40 33.83 -5.38
N HIS A 54 -4.75 34.78 -6.06
CA HIS A 54 -3.82 34.53 -7.16
C HIS A 54 -2.48 35.26 -6.90
N PRO A 55 -1.68 34.79 -5.93
CA PRO A 55 -0.36 35.37 -5.66
C PRO A 55 0.60 35.09 -6.82
N PHE A 56 1.35 36.10 -7.25
CA PHE A 56 2.29 35.97 -8.37
C PHE A 56 3.39 34.92 -8.13
N GLU A 57 3.70 34.60 -6.88
CA GLU A 57 4.66 33.57 -6.51
C GLU A 57 4.28 32.16 -7.00
N SER A 58 3.00 31.91 -7.32
CA SER A 58 2.53 30.61 -7.81
C SER A 58 3.05 30.23 -9.19
N ILE A 59 3.65 31.17 -9.94
CA ILE A 59 4.20 30.93 -11.29
C ILE A 59 5.28 29.83 -11.35
N THR A 60 5.85 29.43 -10.21
CA THR A 60 6.83 28.35 -10.07
C THR A 60 6.50 27.43 -8.89
N SER A 61 5.27 27.44 -8.35
CA SER A 61 4.88 26.53 -7.27
C SER A 61 3.36 26.35 -7.13
N GLU A 62 2.95 25.11 -6.91
CA GLU A 62 1.59 24.72 -6.51
C GLU A 62 1.33 24.85 -4.99
N ALA A 63 2.29 25.41 -4.23
CA ALA A 63 2.09 25.65 -2.80
C ALA A 63 1.01 26.72 -2.57
N GLN A 64 0.29 26.60 -1.45
CA GLN A 64 -0.72 27.57 -1.02
C GLN A 64 -0.41 28.07 0.40
N GLY A 65 -0.98 29.23 0.77
CA GLY A 65 -0.86 29.80 2.11
C GLY A 65 0.59 30.07 2.54
N ALA A 66 0.91 29.81 3.81
CA ALA A 66 2.23 30.09 4.39
C ALA A 66 3.37 29.36 3.67
N ALA A 67 3.12 28.17 3.11
CA ALA A 67 4.15 27.45 2.34
C ALA A 67 4.56 28.23 1.09
N LEU A 68 3.60 28.88 0.42
CA LEU A 68 3.88 29.74 -0.72
C LEU A 68 4.57 31.04 -0.30
N THR A 69 4.04 31.73 0.71
CA THR A 69 4.54 33.06 1.09
C THR A 69 5.90 33.03 1.78
N ASP A 70 6.16 32.01 2.61
CA ASP A 70 7.29 32.01 3.52
C ASP A 70 8.47 31.17 3.00
N HIS A 71 8.24 30.26 2.06
CA HIS A 71 9.24 29.25 1.68
C HIS A 71 9.55 29.17 0.18
N VAL A 72 8.61 29.46 -0.72
CA VAL A 72 8.83 29.27 -2.18
C VAL A 72 9.98 30.11 -2.71
N GLN A 73 10.20 31.32 -2.16
CA GLN A 73 11.31 32.18 -2.58
C GLN A 73 12.70 31.56 -2.39
N ALA A 74 12.84 30.57 -1.50
CA ALA A 74 14.08 29.84 -1.27
C ALA A 74 14.26 28.60 -2.18
N SER A 75 13.24 28.23 -2.97
CA SER A 75 13.31 27.08 -3.88
C SER A 75 14.19 27.36 -5.10
N LEU A 76 14.87 26.33 -5.62
CA LEU A 76 15.69 26.45 -6.84
C LEU A 76 14.86 26.84 -8.06
N ALA A 77 13.63 26.31 -8.17
CA ALA A 77 12.67 26.64 -9.21
C ALA A 77 12.37 28.14 -9.23
N HIS A 78 11.97 28.70 -8.07
CA HIS A 78 11.64 30.11 -7.96
C HIS A 78 12.83 31.04 -8.17
N ILE A 79 14.00 30.73 -7.61
CA ILE A 79 15.22 31.53 -7.79
C ILE A 79 15.59 31.62 -9.28
N ARG A 80 15.54 30.51 -10.01
CA ARG A 80 15.78 30.49 -11.46
C ARG A 80 14.68 31.21 -12.24
N GLY A 81 13.42 31.01 -11.85
CA GLY A 81 12.27 31.67 -12.46
C GLY A 81 12.36 33.19 -12.39
N VAL A 82 12.65 33.75 -11.20
CA VAL A 82 12.83 35.19 -10.99
C VAL A 82 13.98 35.72 -11.84
N LYS A 83 15.10 34.99 -11.94
CA LYS A 83 16.21 35.39 -12.80
C LYS A 83 15.79 35.52 -14.27
N HIS A 84 15.12 34.51 -14.81
CA HIS A 84 14.67 34.55 -16.21
C HIS A 84 13.60 35.62 -16.45
N LEU A 85 12.71 35.86 -15.48
CA LEU A 85 11.74 36.95 -15.57
C LEU A 85 12.41 38.32 -15.50
N ALA A 86 13.45 38.49 -14.69
CA ALA A 86 14.25 39.72 -14.65
C ALA A 86 14.94 39.99 -16.00
N GLU A 87 15.46 38.95 -16.65
CA GLU A 87 15.97 39.05 -18.03
C GLU A 87 14.87 39.44 -19.03
N PHE A 88 13.68 38.82 -18.94
CA PHE A 88 12.54 39.12 -19.79
C PHE A 88 12.07 40.58 -19.67
N TYR A 89 12.05 41.09 -18.44
CA TYR A 89 11.64 42.46 -18.11
C TYR A 89 12.78 43.49 -18.21
N GLN A 90 14.03 43.04 -18.35
CA GLN A 90 15.24 43.88 -18.33
C GLN A 90 15.34 44.70 -17.04
N CYS A 91 15.11 44.05 -15.90
CA CYS A 91 15.19 44.64 -14.56
C CYS A 91 16.21 43.87 -13.67
N PRO A 92 16.54 44.37 -12.47
CA PRO A 92 17.37 43.62 -11.52
C PRO A 92 16.73 42.27 -11.11
N GLU A 93 17.58 41.30 -10.73
CA GLU A 93 17.21 39.92 -10.38
C GLU A 93 16.57 39.80 -8.98
N THR A 94 15.56 40.63 -8.67
CA THR A 94 14.78 40.51 -7.43
C THR A 94 13.29 40.35 -7.74
N LEU A 95 12.58 39.58 -6.90
CA LEU A 95 11.13 39.39 -7.06
C LEU A 95 10.38 40.73 -7.03
N GLN A 96 10.84 41.67 -6.20
CA GLN A 96 10.22 43.00 -6.09
C GLN A 96 10.38 43.82 -7.37
N ASP A 97 11.56 43.79 -7.99
CA ASP A 97 11.82 44.49 -9.25
C ASP A 97 11.04 43.85 -10.41
N VAL A 98 10.96 42.51 -10.44
CA VAL A 98 10.12 41.78 -11.41
C VAL A 98 8.65 42.16 -11.26
N LYS A 99 8.12 42.16 -10.03
CA LYS A 99 6.73 42.57 -9.76
C LYS A 99 6.47 44.03 -10.16
N ALA A 100 7.42 44.93 -9.91
CA ALA A 100 7.30 46.33 -10.30
C ALA A 100 7.32 46.53 -11.83
N ALA A 101 8.23 45.86 -12.53
CA ALA A 101 8.30 45.90 -13.99
C ALA A 101 7.03 45.31 -14.62
N ARG A 102 6.56 44.17 -14.09
CA ARG A 102 5.30 43.55 -14.48
C ARG A 102 4.11 44.47 -14.25
N TYR A 103 4.02 45.14 -13.10
CA TYR A 103 2.96 46.10 -12.80
C TYR A 103 2.86 47.20 -13.87
N GLU A 104 3.99 47.74 -14.31
CA GLU A 104 4.01 48.73 -15.38
C GLU A 104 3.56 48.17 -16.74
N TRP A 105 3.87 46.92 -17.04
CA TRP A 105 3.35 46.25 -18.24
C TRP A 105 1.83 46.05 -18.18
N VAL A 106 1.31 45.49 -17.09
CA VAL A 106 -0.14 45.28 -16.90
C VAL A 106 -0.90 46.61 -17.01
N ARG A 107 -0.37 47.67 -16.38
CA ARG A 107 -0.97 49.01 -16.41
C ARG A 107 -0.94 49.67 -17.79
N ARG A 108 0.13 49.47 -18.57
CA ARG A 108 0.35 50.18 -19.83
C ARG A 108 -0.18 49.43 -21.05
N ASP A 109 0.08 48.12 -21.12
CA ASP A 109 -0.17 47.29 -22.29
C ASP A 109 -0.19 45.79 -21.93
N TYR A 110 -1.26 45.35 -21.26
CA TYR A 110 -1.44 43.94 -20.92
C TYR A 110 -1.54 43.03 -22.16
N PRO A 111 -2.31 43.35 -23.21
CA PRO A 111 -2.31 42.53 -24.44
C PRO A 111 -0.92 42.42 -25.08
N GLY A 112 -0.11 43.47 -25.04
CA GLY A 112 1.28 43.44 -25.49
C GLY A 112 2.17 42.51 -24.66
N LEU A 113 1.99 42.48 -23.33
CA LEU A 113 2.65 41.52 -22.45
C LEU A 113 2.26 40.08 -22.81
N VAL A 114 0.97 39.80 -22.93
CA VAL A 114 0.44 38.47 -23.29
C VAL A 114 1.00 38.01 -24.64
N LYS A 115 0.96 38.89 -25.65
CA LYS A 115 1.52 38.62 -26.98
C LYS A 115 3.00 38.26 -26.90
N LYS A 116 3.78 38.98 -26.11
CA LYS A 116 5.22 38.73 -25.92
C LYS A 116 5.47 37.39 -25.22
N CYS A 117 4.65 37.02 -24.24
CA CYS A 117 4.77 35.73 -23.55
C CYS A 117 4.41 34.53 -24.43
N PHE A 118 3.56 34.72 -25.43
CA PHE A 118 3.18 33.70 -26.42
C PHE A 118 4.10 33.61 -27.64
N GLU A 119 5.20 34.37 -27.68
CA GLU A 119 6.18 34.26 -28.74
C GLU A 119 6.72 32.82 -28.86
N GLY A 120 6.59 32.22 -30.04
CA GLY A 120 6.99 30.84 -30.30
C GLY A 120 5.88 29.80 -30.06
N THR A 121 4.70 30.19 -29.59
CA THR A 121 3.52 29.30 -29.49
C THR A 121 2.65 29.42 -30.75
N HIS A 122 2.24 28.29 -31.32
CA HIS A 122 1.42 28.23 -32.54
C HIS A 122 -0.03 27.88 -32.27
N ALA A 123 -0.24 26.87 -31.43
CA ALA A 123 -1.57 26.43 -31.03
C ALA A 123 -1.63 26.24 -29.53
N ILE A 124 -2.78 26.55 -28.93
CA ILE A 124 -3.06 26.32 -27.51
C ILE A 124 -4.41 25.63 -27.36
N MET A 125 -4.44 24.60 -26.52
CA MET A 125 -5.65 23.90 -26.12
C MET A 125 -5.97 24.24 -24.66
N MET A 126 -7.07 24.96 -24.44
CA MET A 126 -7.39 25.54 -23.13
C MET A 126 -8.48 24.77 -22.38
N ASP A 127 -8.16 24.29 -21.18
CA ASP A 127 -9.14 23.86 -20.18
C ASP A 127 -9.78 25.09 -19.52
N ASP A 128 -11.02 25.34 -19.90
CA ASP A 128 -11.82 26.49 -19.47
C ASP A 128 -12.65 26.24 -18.20
N GLY A 129 -12.36 25.17 -17.45
CA GLY A 129 -13.05 24.81 -16.21
C GLY A 129 -12.69 25.63 -14.97
N LEU A 130 -12.11 26.82 -15.13
CA LEU A 130 -11.78 27.77 -14.05
C LEU A 130 -12.90 28.81 -13.86
N SER A 131 -12.87 29.55 -12.74
CA SER A 131 -13.93 30.53 -12.42
C SER A 131 -13.99 31.66 -13.47
N PRO A 132 -15.12 31.86 -14.17
CA PRO A 132 -15.21 32.80 -15.29
C PRO A 132 -15.20 34.28 -14.86
N GLU A 133 -15.34 34.58 -13.57
CA GLU A 133 -15.50 35.96 -13.08
C GLU A 133 -14.23 36.81 -13.21
N VAL A 134 -13.06 36.18 -13.16
CA VAL A 134 -11.76 36.89 -13.11
C VAL A 134 -10.86 36.61 -14.31
N ILE A 135 -11.25 35.69 -15.19
CA ILE A 135 -10.48 35.24 -16.36
C ILE A 135 -11.13 35.64 -17.69
N HIS A 136 -10.33 35.77 -18.73
CA HIS A 136 -10.86 35.90 -20.09
C HIS A 136 -11.40 34.56 -20.61
N SER A 137 -12.38 34.60 -21.52
CA SER A 137 -12.81 33.41 -22.27
C SER A 137 -11.65 32.85 -23.12
N PHE A 138 -11.60 31.53 -23.35
CA PHE A 138 -10.59 30.92 -24.22
C PHE A 138 -10.54 31.59 -25.61
N LYS A 139 -11.70 32.05 -26.14
CA LYS A 139 -11.79 32.74 -27.44
C LYS A 139 -11.01 34.05 -27.50
N TRP A 140 -10.84 34.75 -26.36
CA TRP A 140 -10.08 35.99 -26.29
C TRP A 140 -8.61 35.78 -26.70
N HIS A 141 -8.05 34.60 -26.45
CA HIS A 141 -6.64 34.30 -26.72
C HIS A 141 -6.34 34.13 -28.23
N ARG A 142 -7.37 34.02 -29.09
CA ARG A 142 -7.24 33.92 -30.55
C ARG A 142 -6.58 35.13 -31.21
N GLN A 143 -6.51 36.25 -30.49
CA GLN A 143 -5.84 37.45 -30.98
C GLN A 143 -4.30 37.36 -30.88
N PHE A 144 -3.77 36.37 -30.14
CA PHE A 144 -2.33 36.26 -29.85
C PHE A 144 -1.66 35.07 -30.52
N VAL A 145 -2.37 33.95 -30.70
CA VAL A 145 -1.84 32.74 -31.35
C VAL A 145 -2.74 32.28 -32.51
N PRO A 146 -2.18 31.67 -33.57
CA PRO A 146 -2.92 31.23 -34.75
C PRO A 146 -4.12 30.32 -34.47
N THR A 147 -3.95 29.33 -33.58
CA THR A 147 -4.98 28.33 -33.29
C THR A 147 -5.25 28.28 -31.79
N VAL A 148 -6.52 28.48 -31.38
CA VAL A 148 -6.96 28.26 -30.00
C VAL A 148 -8.18 27.35 -30.01
N SER A 149 -8.04 26.23 -29.31
CA SER A 149 -9.10 25.24 -29.12
C SER A 149 -9.41 25.04 -27.64
N ARG A 150 -10.52 24.37 -27.38
CA ARG A 150 -11.03 24.09 -26.04
C ARG A 150 -10.80 22.63 -25.65
N ILE A 151 -10.39 22.42 -24.41
CA ILE A 151 -10.45 21.15 -23.69
C ILE A 151 -11.57 21.27 -22.65
N VAL A 152 -12.48 20.31 -22.64
CA VAL A 152 -13.66 20.38 -21.76
C VAL A 152 -13.39 19.61 -20.46
N ARG A 153 -13.39 20.32 -19.32
CA ARG A 153 -13.36 19.69 -17.99
C ARG A 153 -14.70 19.07 -17.63
N ILE A 154 -14.73 17.74 -17.55
CA ILE A 154 -15.98 16.98 -17.46
C ILE A 154 -16.71 17.21 -16.13
N GLU A 155 -15.98 17.43 -15.04
CA GLU A 155 -16.54 17.67 -13.70
C GLU A 155 -17.23 19.04 -13.61
N ALA A 156 -16.73 20.05 -14.33
CA ALA A 156 -17.36 21.36 -14.40
C ALA A 156 -18.69 21.30 -15.16
N VAL A 157 -18.71 20.62 -16.32
CA VAL A 157 -19.93 20.38 -17.10
C VAL A 157 -20.95 19.58 -16.28
N ALA A 158 -20.50 18.55 -15.56
CA ALA A 158 -21.37 17.76 -14.70
C ALA A 158 -21.97 18.59 -13.57
N ALA A 159 -21.17 19.41 -12.87
CA ALA A 159 -21.63 20.26 -11.78
C ALA A 159 -22.69 21.28 -12.24
N GLU A 160 -22.46 21.95 -13.37
CA GLU A 160 -23.41 22.92 -13.95
C GLU A 160 -24.74 22.23 -14.34
N LEU A 161 -24.67 21.07 -14.99
CA LEU A 161 -25.86 20.30 -15.36
C LEU A 161 -26.65 19.82 -14.14
N LEU A 162 -25.96 19.39 -13.08
CA LEU A 162 -26.60 18.96 -11.84
C LEU A 162 -27.35 20.11 -11.18
N GLU A 163 -26.73 21.28 -11.09
CA GLU A 163 -27.34 22.49 -10.53
C GLU A 163 -28.59 22.90 -11.33
N HIS A 164 -28.49 22.99 -12.65
CA HIS A 164 -29.62 23.32 -13.52
C HIS A 164 -30.76 22.30 -13.44
N LEU A 165 -30.44 21.00 -13.44
CA LEU A 165 -31.45 19.95 -13.35
C LEU A 165 -32.11 19.92 -11.97
N ALA A 166 -31.36 20.15 -10.88
CA ALA A 166 -31.91 20.22 -9.53
C ALA A 166 -32.87 21.41 -9.38
N HIS A 167 -32.51 22.57 -9.95
CA HIS A 167 -33.40 23.74 -10.00
C HIS A 167 -34.67 23.44 -10.82
N ALA A 168 -34.54 22.82 -12.00
CA ALA A 168 -35.67 22.46 -12.86
C ALA A 168 -36.58 21.37 -12.26
N ALA A 169 -36.02 20.45 -11.46
CA ALA A 169 -36.75 19.42 -10.74
C ALA A 169 -37.50 19.96 -9.51
N GLY A 170 -37.22 21.20 -9.09
CA GLY A 170 -37.89 21.83 -7.95
C GLY A 170 -37.29 21.48 -6.58
N PHE A 171 -36.12 20.82 -6.53
CA PHE A 171 -35.43 20.49 -5.27
C PHE A 171 -35.00 21.74 -4.47
N MET A 172 -35.06 22.93 -5.07
CA MET A 172 -34.58 24.20 -4.51
C MET A 172 -35.69 25.07 -3.86
N ARG A 173 -36.95 24.61 -3.75
CA ARG A 173 -38.05 25.40 -3.15
C ARG A 173 -38.45 24.93 -1.74
N VAL A 174 -37.90 25.66 -0.75
CA VAL A 174 -38.34 25.97 0.63
C VAL A 174 -39.02 24.86 1.47
N GLY A 175 -38.26 24.30 2.41
CA GLY A 175 -38.81 23.56 3.56
C GLY A 175 -37.90 22.52 4.24
N LEU A 176 -36.65 22.88 4.54
CA LEU A 176 -35.69 22.18 5.45
C LEU A 176 -35.16 20.79 5.11
N ASP A 177 -35.81 19.97 4.29
CA ASP A 177 -35.35 18.60 4.10
C ASP A 177 -34.93 18.34 2.65
N ALA A 178 -33.63 18.11 2.44
CA ALA A 178 -33.13 17.40 1.26
C ALA A 178 -33.50 15.90 1.33
N ASP A 179 -34.63 15.55 1.96
CA ASP A 179 -35.02 14.19 2.32
C ASP A 179 -36.07 13.67 1.32
N TRP A 180 -35.81 13.85 0.02
CA TRP A 180 -36.51 13.08 -0.99
C TRP A 180 -35.98 11.64 -0.97
N ASP A 181 -36.81 10.67 -1.36
CA ASP A 181 -36.38 9.27 -1.28
C ASP A 181 -35.37 8.89 -2.39
N ILE A 182 -34.77 7.71 -2.22
CA ILE A 182 -33.78 7.17 -3.17
C ILE A 182 -34.38 6.85 -4.56
N SER A 183 -35.68 6.57 -4.67
CA SER A 183 -36.39 6.33 -5.94
C SER A 183 -36.58 7.60 -6.78
N GLN A 184 -36.80 8.76 -6.13
CA GLN A 184 -36.81 10.06 -6.80
C GLN A 184 -35.40 10.39 -7.32
N THR A 185 -34.37 10.03 -6.56
CA THR A 185 -32.97 10.17 -6.97
C THR A 185 -32.64 9.27 -8.15
N GLU A 186 -33.15 8.04 -8.19
CA GLU A 186 -32.94 7.12 -9.31
C GLU A 186 -33.46 7.71 -10.62
N SER A 187 -34.70 8.23 -10.61
CA SER A 187 -35.30 8.91 -11.76
C SER A 187 -34.47 10.13 -12.19
N PHE A 188 -33.96 10.89 -11.22
CA PHE A 188 -33.09 12.03 -11.48
C PHE A 188 -31.74 11.60 -12.08
N LEU A 189 -31.10 10.55 -11.56
CA LEU A 189 -29.84 10.00 -12.06
C LEU A 189 -29.97 9.49 -13.50
N VAL A 190 -31.08 8.81 -13.84
CA VAL A 190 -31.34 8.39 -15.23
C VAL A 190 -31.48 9.58 -16.17
N ARG A 191 -32.17 10.63 -15.73
CA ARG A 191 -32.29 11.89 -16.49
C ARG A 191 -30.93 12.57 -16.63
N PHE A 192 -30.19 12.73 -15.54
CA PHE A 192 -28.85 13.30 -15.53
C PHE A 192 -27.92 12.52 -16.48
N ASN A 193 -27.88 11.19 -16.41
CA ASN A 193 -27.09 10.35 -17.29
C ASN A 193 -27.39 10.62 -18.78
N THR A 194 -28.67 10.75 -19.11
CA THR A 194 -29.09 11.04 -20.48
C THR A 194 -28.63 12.42 -20.93
N VAL A 195 -28.84 13.45 -20.09
CA VAL A 195 -28.47 14.84 -20.40
C VAL A 195 -26.95 14.99 -20.47
N PHE A 196 -26.20 14.44 -19.51
CA PHE A 196 -24.74 14.50 -19.46
C PHE A 196 -24.12 13.83 -20.69
N ARG A 197 -24.50 12.59 -21.01
CA ARG A 197 -23.97 11.90 -22.21
C ARG A 197 -24.33 12.62 -23.51
N ASN A 198 -25.52 13.21 -23.61
CA ASN A 198 -25.89 14.02 -24.77
C ASN A 198 -25.06 15.30 -24.84
N GLN A 199 -24.82 15.97 -23.70
CA GLN A 199 -23.98 17.16 -23.64
C GLN A 199 -22.53 16.85 -24.06
N VAL A 200 -21.96 15.74 -23.58
CA VAL A 200 -20.63 15.27 -24.02
C VAL A 200 -20.61 15.04 -25.52
N ARG A 201 -21.63 14.37 -26.10
CA ARG A 201 -21.72 14.18 -27.55
C ARG A 201 -21.83 15.50 -28.32
N THR A 202 -22.64 16.43 -27.84
CA THR A 202 -22.78 17.77 -28.45
C THR A 202 -21.46 18.51 -28.43
N LEU A 203 -20.75 18.50 -27.30
CA LEU A 203 -19.44 19.15 -27.16
C LEU A 203 -18.37 18.46 -28.01
N ALA A 204 -18.40 17.14 -28.17
CA ALA A 204 -17.47 16.43 -29.05
C ALA A 204 -17.64 16.79 -30.54
N ASN A 205 -18.83 17.25 -30.92
CA ASN A 205 -19.14 17.73 -32.27
C ASN A 205 -18.93 19.25 -32.44
N ASP A 206 -18.55 19.97 -31.37
CA ASP A 206 -18.23 21.40 -31.45
C ASP A 206 -16.87 21.58 -32.13
N PRO A 207 -16.76 22.34 -33.23
CA PRO A 207 -15.50 22.56 -33.93
C PRO A 207 -14.42 23.27 -33.10
N ASP A 208 -14.82 23.98 -32.04
CA ASP A 208 -13.90 24.64 -31.10
C ASP A 208 -13.32 23.64 -30.07
N VAL A 209 -13.91 22.45 -29.89
CA VAL A 209 -13.49 21.44 -28.90
C VAL A 209 -12.54 20.41 -29.53
N ARG A 210 -11.42 20.15 -28.86
CA ARG A 210 -10.41 19.17 -29.33
C ARG A 210 -10.13 18.05 -28.35
N GLY A 211 -10.72 18.08 -27.16
CA GLY A 211 -10.56 17.01 -26.18
C GLY A 211 -11.37 17.24 -24.93
N PHE A 212 -11.35 16.24 -24.06
CA PHE A 212 -11.90 16.30 -22.71
C PHE A 212 -10.78 16.23 -21.69
N LYS A 213 -11.02 16.70 -20.47
CA LYS A 213 -10.12 16.60 -19.32
C LYS A 213 -10.89 16.13 -18.10
N SER A 214 -10.27 15.27 -17.31
CA SER A 214 -10.71 14.93 -15.97
C SER A 214 -9.71 15.41 -14.92
N VAL A 215 -10.25 15.98 -13.84
CA VAL A 215 -9.52 16.33 -12.62
C VAL A 215 -9.82 15.35 -11.48
N VAL A 216 -10.29 14.14 -11.80
CA VAL A 216 -10.64 13.07 -10.83
C VAL A 216 -9.49 12.75 -9.86
N CYS A 217 -8.25 12.97 -10.30
CA CYS A 217 -7.04 12.93 -9.51
C CYS A 217 -7.10 13.81 -8.23
N TYR A 218 -7.60 15.06 -8.35
CA TYR A 218 -7.83 15.99 -7.23
C TYR A 218 -9.09 15.70 -6.42
N ARG A 219 -9.83 14.63 -6.76
CA ARG A 219 -11.11 14.30 -6.13
C ARG A 219 -10.99 12.98 -5.42
N SER A 220 -11.12 11.89 -6.17
CA SER A 220 -11.19 10.55 -5.63
C SER A 220 -9.98 9.68 -5.95
N GLY A 221 -9.11 10.13 -6.85
CA GLY A 221 -7.93 9.39 -7.31
C GLY A 221 -8.13 8.75 -8.68
N LEU A 222 -7.02 8.30 -9.28
CA LEU A 222 -6.97 7.73 -10.64
C LEU A 222 -7.40 6.26 -10.73
N ASP A 223 -7.69 5.61 -9.60
CA ASP A 223 -8.20 4.23 -9.53
C ASP A 223 -9.68 4.17 -9.91
N ILE A 224 -10.01 4.33 -11.19
CA ILE A 224 -11.38 4.48 -11.67
C ILE A 224 -12.13 3.14 -11.70
N SER A 225 -13.22 3.05 -10.94
CA SER A 225 -14.11 1.88 -10.98
C SER A 225 -14.89 1.79 -12.29
N LEU A 226 -14.82 0.62 -12.94
CA LEU A 226 -15.54 0.32 -14.19
C LEU A 226 -16.95 -0.26 -13.96
N GLU A 227 -17.45 -0.30 -12.73
CA GLU A 227 -18.72 -0.94 -12.38
C GLU A 227 -19.92 -0.31 -13.10
N SER A 228 -19.89 1.01 -13.31
CA SER A 228 -20.94 1.71 -14.06
C SER A 228 -21.01 1.24 -15.53
N ARG A 229 -19.89 0.83 -16.14
CA ARG A 229 -19.88 0.29 -17.51
C ARG A 229 -20.61 -1.05 -17.60
N LYS A 230 -20.41 -1.91 -16.59
CA LYS A 230 -20.98 -3.26 -16.53
C LYS A 230 -22.47 -3.21 -16.19
N ASN A 231 -22.84 -2.44 -15.17
CA ASN A 231 -24.11 -2.59 -14.47
C ASN A 231 -25.12 -1.47 -14.77
N PHE A 232 -24.69 -0.33 -15.30
CA PHE A 232 -25.61 0.77 -15.61
C PHE A 232 -26.26 0.55 -16.98
N ARG A 233 -27.53 0.11 -16.97
CA ARG A 233 -28.37 -0.07 -18.17
C ARG A 233 -29.65 0.76 -18.03
N PRO A 234 -30.16 1.42 -19.11
CA PRO A 234 -31.31 2.33 -19.04
C PRO A 234 -32.63 1.76 -18.49
N HIS A 235 -32.73 0.44 -18.31
CA HIS A 235 -33.94 -0.26 -17.88
C HIS A 235 -33.72 -1.18 -16.67
N GLN A 236 -32.57 -1.11 -16.02
CA GLN A 236 -32.24 -1.90 -14.84
C GLN A 236 -32.47 -1.06 -13.58
N SER A 237 -33.16 -1.64 -12.58
CA SER A 237 -33.33 -1.00 -11.26
C SER A 237 -31.96 -0.79 -10.61
N LEU A 238 -31.71 0.42 -10.14
CA LEU A 238 -30.48 0.85 -9.46
C LEU A 238 -30.64 0.91 -7.95
N THR A 239 -31.81 0.52 -7.42
CA THR A 239 -32.18 0.60 -5.99
C THR A 239 -31.17 0.00 -5.01
N GLU A 240 -30.37 -0.99 -5.44
CA GLU A 240 -29.31 -1.61 -4.61
C GLU A 240 -27.89 -1.21 -5.06
N SER A 241 -27.75 -0.26 -5.98
CA SER A 241 -26.46 0.17 -6.52
C SER A 241 -25.76 1.14 -5.57
N THR A 242 -24.49 0.87 -5.29
CA THR A 242 -23.58 1.79 -4.58
C THR A 242 -23.48 3.15 -5.26
N LEU A 243 -23.56 3.20 -6.60
CA LEU A 243 -23.58 4.45 -7.36
C LEU A 243 -24.83 5.28 -7.04
N LEU A 244 -26.01 4.65 -6.95
CA LEU A 244 -27.24 5.38 -6.64
C LEU A 244 -27.19 5.96 -5.21
N GLN A 245 -26.69 5.18 -4.25
CA GLN A 245 -26.54 5.63 -2.85
C GLN A 245 -25.53 6.78 -2.73
N ALA A 246 -24.39 6.67 -3.41
CA ALA A 246 -23.36 7.71 -3.44
C ALA A 246 -23.87 8.98 -4.12
N PHE A 247 -24.55 8.84 -5.26
CA PHE A 247 -25.15 9.95 -5.99
C PHE A 247 -26.27 10.62 -5.20
N HIS A 248 -27.09 9.85 -4.49
CA HIS A 248 -28.11 10.35 -3.56
C HIS A 248 -27.48 11.21 -2.46
N SER A 249 -26.52 10.65 -1.72
CA SER A 249 -25.85 11.33 -0.62
C SER A 249 -25.15 12.61 -1.08
N PHE A 250 -24.48 12.55 -2.23
CA PHE A 250 -23.85 13.72 -2.84
C PHE A 250 -24.88 14.78 -3.22
N LEU A 251 -25.96 14.41 -3.94
CA LEU A 251 -26.94 15.38 -4.43
C LEU A 251 -27.70 16.05 -3.28
N GLN A 252 -28.05 15.31 -2.22
CA GLN A 252 -28.67 15.87 -1.02
C GLN A 252 -27.79 16.95 -0.39
N LYS A 253 -26.49 16.66 -0.23
CA LYS A 253 -25.53 17.62 0.31
C LYS A 253 -25.32 18.81 -0.63
N ALA A 254 -25.19 18.58 -1.93
CA ALA A 254 -24.96 19.62 -2.92
C ALA A 254 -26.14 20.61 -3.00
N VAL A 255 -27.38 20.12 -2.96
CA VAL A 255 -28.59 20.95 -2.92
C VAL A 255 -28.68 21.73 -1.61
N ARG A 256 -28.41 21.08 -0.48
CA ARG A 256 -28.45 21.70 0.85
C ARG A 256 -27.44 22.83 1.02
N ASP A 257 -26.20 22.60 0.59
CA ASP A 257 -25.09 23.52 0.78
C ASP A 257 -24.94 24.51 -0.40
N HIS A 258 -25.77 24.38 -1.44
CA HIS A 258 -25.63 25.09 -2.72
C HIS A 258 -24.21 24.95 -3.31
N LYS A 259 -23.64 23.73 -3.25
CA LYS A 259 -22.26 23.45 -3.67
C LYS A 259 -22.17 22.14 -4.46
N TYR A 260 -22.13 22.26 -5.79
CA TYR A 260 -22.14 21.13 -6.73
C TYR A 260 -20.74 20.59 -7.11
N ARG A 261 -19.69 20.95 -6.36
CA ARG A 261 -18.33 20.42 -6.60
C ARG A 261 -18.28 18.91 -6.28
N ILE A 262 -18.08 18.11 -7.32
CA ILE A 262 -18.17 16.64 -7.25
C ILE A 262 -16.90 16.05 -6.63
N GLN A 263 -17.01 15.60 -5.37
CA GLN A 263 -15.90 14.96 -4.64
C GLN A 263 -16.13 13.46 -4.39
N GLN A 264 -17.36 13.00 -4.53
CA GLN A 264 -17.75 11.62 -4.27
C GLN A 264 -17.16 10.68 -5.33
N LYS A 265 -16.48 9.61 -4.90
CA LYS A 265 -15.69 8.73 -5.78
C LYS A 265 -16.54 8.05 -6.84
N GLU A 266 -17.63 7.42 -6.44
CA GLU A 266 -18.50 6.65 -7.31
C GLU A 266 -19.09 7.54 -8.41
N VAL A 267 -19.39 8.80 -8.07
CA VAL A 267 -19.90 9.79 -9.02
C VAL A 267 -18.82 10.21 -10.01
N ASN A 268 -17.61 10.53 -9.55
CA ASN A 268 -16.49 10.87 -10.44
C ASN A 268 -16.11 9.71 -11.36
N ASP A 269 -15.99 8.50 -10.82
CA ASP A 269 -15.68 7.30 -11.60
C ASP A 269 -16.75 7.06 -12.68
N TYR A 270 -18.03 7.23 -12.33
CA TYR A 270 -19.13 7.19 -13.29
C TYR A 270 -19.00 8.23 -14.41
N LEU A 271 -18.64 9.48 -14.10
CA LEU A 271 -18.49 10.53 -15.11
C LEU A 271 -17.39 10.19 -16.12
N VAL A 272 -16.24 9.74 -15.62
CA VAL A 272 -15.10 9.30 -16.44
C VAL A 272 -15.54 8.18 -17.39
N VAL A 273 -16.15 7.11 -16.85
CA VAL A 273 -16.63 5.98 -17.63
C VAL A 273 -17.71 6.39 -18.64
N ALA A 274 -18.63 7.28 -18.26
CA ALA A 274 -19.68 7.77 -19.15
C ALA A 274 -19.13 8.57 -20.34
N VAL A 275 -18.05 9.34 -20.14
CA VAL A 275 -17.34 10.05 -21.20
C VAL A 275 -16.61 9.07 -22.11
N CYS A 276 -15.86 8.11 -21.54
CA CYS A 276 -15.18 7.06 -22.32
C CYS A 276 -16.16 6.27 -23.19
N ASP A 277 -17.33 5.88 -22.66
CA ASP A 277 -18.38 5.22 -23.44
C ASP A 277 -18.92 6.08 -24.61
N VAL A 278 -19.01 7.40 -24.43
CA VAL A 278 -19.47 8.31 -25.49
C VAL A 278 -18.40 8.43 -26.56
N LEU A 279 -17.14 8.59 -26.16
CA LEU A 279 -15.99 8.68 -27.06
C LEU A 279 -15.79 7.39 -27.87
N GLU A 280 -15.84 6.23 -27.22
CA GLU A 280 -15.77 4.91 -27.88
C GLU A 280 -16.88 4.76 -28.94
N LYS A 281 -18.12 5.16 -28.62
CA LYS A 281 -19.23 5.13 -29.60
C LYS A 281 -19.07 6.12 -30.75
N LEU A 282 -18.40 7.25 -30.53
CA LEU A 282 -18.10 8.19 -31.61
C LEU A 282 -17.09 7.58 -32.59
N VAL A 283 -16.16 6.76 -32.12
CA VAL A 283 -15.27 5.98 -33.02
C VAL A 283 -16.08 5.05 -33.91
N ASP A 284 -17.07 4.36 -33.35
CA ASP A 284 -17.91 3.44 -34.13
C ASP A 284 -18.74 4.16 -35.20
N THR A 285 -19.18 5.40 -34.95
CA THR A 285 -20.06 6.15 -35.87
C THR A 285 -19.31 7.06 -36.84
N GLU A 286 -18.28 7.75 -36.37
CA GLU A 286 -17.53 8.78 -37.11
C GLU A 286 -16.12 8.30 -37.52
N GLY A 287 -15.70 7.11 -37.06
CA GLY A 287 -14.39 6.50 -37.33
C GLY A 287 -13.26 7.00 -36.43
N GLU A 288 -13.54 7.94 -35.53
CA GLU A 288 -12.53 8.74 -34.84
C GLU A 288 -13.01 9.25 -33.46
N SER A 289 -12.12 9.30 -32.46
CA SER A 289 -12.37 9.90 -31.12
C SER A 289 -11.66 11.26 -30.98
N LEU A 290 -12.07 12.03 -29.97
CA LEU A 290 -11.26 13.08 -29.36
C LEU A 290 -10.42 12.51 -28.20
N PRO A 291 -9.21 13.04 -27.93
CA PRO A 291 -8.41 12.66 -26.78
C PRO A 291 -9.06 13.03 -25.44
N PHE A 292 -8.78 12.22 -24.41
CA PHE A 292 -9.22 12.42 -23.04
C PHE A 292 -8.03 12.53 -22.10
N GLN A 293 -7.82 13.73 -21.58
CA GLN A 293 -6.71 14.10 -20.73
C GLN A 293 -7.00 13.85 -19.25
N PHE A 294 -5.98 13.44 -18.49
CA PHE A 294 -6.08 13.23 -17.05
C PHE A 294 -4.98 13.99 -16.34
N HIS A 295 -5.37 14.77 -15.32
CA HIS A 295 -4.40 15.33 -14.38
C HIS A 295 -3.72 14.20 -13.61
N THR A 296 -2.40 14.21 -13.47
CA THR A 296 -1.67 13.18 -12.70
C THR A 296 -0.45 13.79 -11.99
N GLY A 297 -0.02 13.18 -10.89
CA GLY A 297 1.19 13.63 -10.19
C GLY A 297 1.07 14.99 -9.48
N LEU A 298 1.92 15.95 -9.88
CA LEU A 298 2.07 17.29 -9.33
C LEU A 298 0.75 18.06 -9.37
N GLY A 299 0.54 18.95 -8.41
CA GLY A 299 -0.68 19.73 -8.31
C GLY A 299 -0.89 20.43 -6.98
N ASP A 300 -2.01 21.14 -6.87
CA ASP A 300 -2.52 21.85 -5.69
C ASP A 300 -2.50 21.01 -4.40
N THR A 301 -2.48 21.70 -3.25
CA THR A 301 -2.40 21.07 -1.91
C THR A 301 -3.57 20.13 -1.53
N ASP A 302 -4.69 20.15 -2.27
CA ASP A 302 -5.81 19.23 -2.05
C ASP A 302 -5.65 17.87 -2.77
N ILE A 303 -4.56 17.67 -3.51
CA ILE A 303 -4.22 16.40 -4.14
C ILE A 303 -3.79 15.34 -3.12
N ASN A 304 -4.21 14.10 -3.34
CA ASN A 304 -3.59 12.96 -2.67
C ASN A 304 -2.54 12.37 -3.62
N LEU A 305 -1.26 12.65 -3.33
CA LEU A 305 -0.14 12.25 -4.18
C LEU A 305 -0.13 10.74 -4.50
N VAL A 306 -0.42 9.88 -3.52
CA VAL A 306 -0.45 8.42 -3.76
C VAL A 306 -1.53 8.06 -4.77
N LYS A 307 -2.71 8.68 -4.66
CA LYS A 307 -3.85 8.44 -5.54
C LYS A 307 -3.73 9.15 -6.90
N SER A 308 -2.72 10.01 -7.07
CA SER A 308 -2.40 10.67 -8.34
C SER A 308 -1.40 9.88 -9.21
N ASN A 309 -1.01 8.67 -8.77
CA ASN A 309 -0.15 7.78 -9.54
C ASN A 309 -0.88 7.27 -10.81
N PRO A 310 -0.35 7.51 -12.02
CA PRO A 310 -0.95 7.11 -13.28
C PRO A 310 -1.09 5.60 -13.45
N ALA A 311 -0.32 4.77 -12.73
CA ALA A 311 -0.42 3.30 -12.80
C ALA A 311 -1.85 2.80 -12.52
N TYR A 312 -2.62 3.50 -11.68
CA TYR A 312 -4.02 3.19 -11.42
C TYR A 312 -4.94 3.35 -12.64
N MET A 313 -4.52 4.08 -13.68
CA MET A 313 -5.29 4.23 -14.92
C MET A 313 -5.23 2.99 -15.82
N GLN A 314 -4.35 2.03 -15.54
CA GLN A 314 -4.15 0.85 -16.40
C GLN A 314 -5.46 0.11 -16.71
N PRO A 315 -6.34 -0.22 -15.74
CA PRO A 315 -7.61 -0.89 -16.04
C PRO A 315 -8.54 -0.05 -16.92
N LEU A 316 -8.54 1.28 -16.77
CA LEU A 316 -9.35 2.18 -17.57
C LEU A 316 -8.85 2.22 -19.02
N ILE A 317 -7.53 2.35 -19.21
CA ILE A 317 -6.88 2.37 -20.53
C ILE A 317 -7.15 1.06 -21.28
N GLU A 318 -6.99 -0.08 -20.60
CA GLU A 318 -7.27 -1.41 -21.15
C GLU A 318 -8.74 -1.60 -21.54
N ALA A 319 -9.64 -1.04 -20.74
CA ALA A 319 -11.07 -1.18 -20.99
C ALA A 319 -11.51 -0.41 -22.24
N PHE A 320 -10.89 0.73 -22.55
CA PHE A 320 -11.31 1.60 -23.66
C PHE A 320 -10.21 1.77 -24.71
N PRO A 321 -9.85 0.71 -25.47
CA PRO A 321 -8.73 0.72 -26.39
C PRO A 321 -8.88 1.71 -27.57
N GLN A 322 -10.09 2.22 -27.81
CA GLN A 322 -10.42 3.18 -28.86
C GLN A 322 -10.42 4.64 -28.37
N VAL A 323 -10.28 4.86 -27.07
CA VAL A 323 -10.20 6.20 -26.48
C VAL A 323 -8.74 6.53 -26.27
N ASP A 324 -8.34 7.69 -26.79
CA ASP A 324 -6.97 8.15 -26.67
C ASP A 324 -6.75 8.86 -25.33
N PHE A 325 -5.99 8.26 -24.41
CA PHE A 325 -5.72 8.78 -23.08
C PHE A 325 -4.45 9.61 -23.05
N VAL A 326 -4.54 10.84 -22.54
CA VAL A 326 -3.36 11.72 -22.37
C VAL A 326 -3.07 11.88 -20.88
N ILE A 327 -1.92 11.37 -20.46
CA ILE A 327 -1.43 11.41 -19.09
C ILE A 327 -0.65 12.71 -18.94
N LEU A 328 -1.22 13.70 -18.24
CA LEU A 328 -0.66 15.05 -18.17
C LEU A 328 0.40 15.22 -17.09
N HIS A 329 1.19 16.28 -17.24
CA HIS A 329 1.99 16.88 -16.17
C HIS A 329 3.21 16.07 -15.75
N SER A 330 3.76 15.32 -16.71
CA SER A 330 4.84 14.35 -16.47
C SER A 330 4.52 13.29 -15.42
N SER A 331 3.29 13.27 -14.90
CA SER A 331 2.91 12.57 -13.67
C SER A 331 3.86 12.76 -12.48
N TYR A 332 4.64 13.83 -12.39
CA TYR A 332 5.71 13.93 -11.38
C TYR A 332 5.19 13.67 -9.95
N PRO A 333 5.81 12.77 -9.14
CA PRO A 333 7.09 12.09 -9.34
C PRO A 333 7.02 10.73 -10.08
N TYR A 334 5.86 10.35 -10.62
CA TYR A 334 5.55 9.06 -11.26
C TYR A 334 5.80 9.03 -12.78
N THR A 335 6.77 9.80 -13.27
CA THR A 335 7.05 9.92 -14.71
C THR A 335 7.41 8.57 -15.36
N ARG A 336 8.02 7.65 -14.60
CA ARG A 336 8.39 6.31 -15.09
C ARG A 336 7.16 5.44 -15.30
N GLU A 337 6.20 5.47 -14.38
CA GLU A 337 4.93 4.76 -14.46
C GLU A 337 4.10 5.28 -15.65
N ALA A 338 4.05 6.61 -15.81
CA ALA A 338 3.41 7.24 -16.96
C ALA A 338 4.06 6.81 -18.28
N GLY A 339 5.39 6.78 -18.32
CA GLY A 339 6.15 6.33 -19.48
C GLY A 339 5.95 4.86 -19.81
N TYR A 340 5.81 4.00 -18.79
CA TYR A 340 5.44 2.59 -18.99
C TYR A 340 4.07 2.45 -19.67
N LEU A 341 3.06 3.20 -19.21
CA LEU A 341 1.72 3.14 -19.82
C LEU A 341 1.76 3.63 -21.27
N ALA A 342 2.42 4.77 -21.52
CA ALA A 342 2.54 5.31 -22.87
C ALA A 342 3.37 4.42 -23.81
N ALA A 343 4.31 3.64 -23.29
CA ALA A 343 5.09 2.67 -24.07
C ALA A 343 4.29 1.41 -24.42
N ASN A 344 3.46 0.91 -23.51
CA ASN A 344 2.81 -0.40 -23.66
C ASN A 344 1.41 -0.35 -24.27
N TYR A 345 0.67 0.74 -24.09
CA TYR A 345 -0.69 0.87 -24.60
C TYR A 345 -0.72 1.77 -25.83
N SER A 346 -1.24 1.28 -26.96
CA SER A 346 -1.32 2.07 -28.20
C SER A 346 -2.10 3.38 -28.01
N ASN A 347 -3.09 3.37 -27.12
CA ASN A 347 -4.01 4.46 -26.83
C ASN A 347 -3.65 5.29 -25.58
N ALA A 348 -2.38 5.32 -25.15
CA ALA A 348 -1.90 6.17 -24.06
C ALA A 348 -0.74 7.08 -24.49
N TRP A 349 -0.82 8.39 -24.22
CA TRP A 349 0.21 9.39 -24.53
C TRP A 349 0.71 10.04 -23.25
N LEU A 350 2.00 10.38 -23.22
CA LEU A 350 2.62 11.06 -22.09
C LEU A 350 2.82 12.53 -22.45
N ASP A 351 2.23 13.42 -21.67
CA ASP A 351 2.54 14.84 -21.71
C ASP A 351 3.56 15.17 -20.61
N ILE A 352 4.57 15.96 -20.96
CA ILE A 352 5.69 16.33 -20.09
C ILE A 352 5.57 17.75 -19.51
N GLY A 353 4.38 18.35 -19.52
CA GLY A 353 4.12 19.69 -19.01
C GLY A 353 4.08 19.81 -17.48
N GLU A 354 3.65 20.98 -16.98
CA GLU A 354 3.55 21.44 -15.57
C GLU A 354 4.86 21.45 -14.77
N ALA A 355 5.72 20.42 -14.90
CA ALA A 355 7.02 20.34 -14.23
C ALA A 355 7.96 21.51 -14.58
N PHE A 356 7.68 22.21 -15.68
CA PHE A 356 8.37 23.40 -16.16
C PHE A 356 7.43 24.59 -15.91
N PRO A 357 7.67 25.49 -14.93
CA PRO A 357 8.95 25.78 -14.26
C PRO A 357 9.01 25.36 -12.78
N MET A 358 8.27 24.31 -12.41
CA MET A 358 8.07 23.91 -11.00
C MET A 358 9.27 23.18 -10.39
N LEU A 359 10.17 22.63 -11.21
CA LEU A 359 11.34 21.89 -10.77
C LEU A 359 12.64 22.71 -10.88
N SER A 360 13.70 22.21 -10.24
CA SER A 360 15.05 22.69 -10.53
C SER A 360 15.46 22.27 -11.94
N ARG A 361 16.46 22.93 -12.54
CA ARG A 361 17.01 22.56 -13.85
C ARG A 361 17.35 21.06 -13.96
N ASP A 362 17.96 20.51 -12.92
CA ASP A 362 18.36 19.09 -12.94
C ASP A 362 17.13 18.17 -12.80
N GLY A 363 16.08 18.62 -12.11
CA GLY A 363 14.78 17.93 -12.05
C GLY A 363 14.03 17.95 -13.38
N GLU A 364 14.02 19.08 -14.08
CA GLU A 364 13.50 19.22 -15.45
C GLU A 364 14.20 18.25 -16.43
N GLU A 365 15.54 18.22 -16.40
CA GLU A 365 16.32 17.28 -17.21
C GLU A 365 16.04 15.81 -16.84
N ALA A 366 15.85 15.52 -15.55
CA ALA A 366 15.54 14.18 -15.07
C ALA A 366 14.15 13.71 -15.54
N VAL A 367 13.14 14.58 -15.54
CA VAL A 367 11.80 14.28 -16.05
C VAL A 367 11.86 13.91 -17.54
N LEU A 368 12.54 14.71 -18.37
CA LEU A 368 12.70 14.38 -19.80
C LEU A 368 13.44 13.06 -20.00
N ARG A 369 14.47 12.80 -19.20
CA ARG A 369 15.24 11.55 -19.25
C ARG A 369 14.38 10.35 -18.88
N GLN A 370 13.57 10.45 -17.83
CA GLN A 370 12.65 9.39 -17.40
C GLN A 370 11.54 9.15 -18.44
N ALA A 371 10.99 10.21 -19.04
CA ALA A 371 9.99 10.08 -20.09
C ALA A 371 10.54 9.32 -21.31
N LEU A 372 11.76 9.67 -21.76
CA LEU A 372 12.43 9.04 -22.91
C LEU A 372 13.04 7.66 -22.60
N GLU A 373 13.02 7.19 -21.36
CA GLU A 373 13.61 5.90 -20.98
C GLU A 373 12.85 4.73 -21.61
N LEU A 374 11.51 4.82 -21.66
CA LEU A 374 10.63 3.80 -22.24
C LEU A 374 9.69 4.35 -23.30
N THR A 375 9.25 5.61 -23.18
CA THR A 375 8.21 6.16 -24.05
C THR A 375 8.78 6.45 -25.43
N PRO A 376 8.17 5.95 -26.52
CA PRO A 376 8.51 6.38 -27.86
C PRO A 376 8.34 7.89 -28.00
N SER A 377 9.32 8.59 -28.57
CA SER A 377 9.26 10.05 -28.75
C SER A 377 8.05 10.52 -29.57
N SER A 378 7.46 9.63 -30.39
CA SER A 378 6.22 9.87 -31.15
C SER A 378 4.95 9.88 -30.29
N LYS A 379 5.06 9.60 -28.98
CA LYS A 379 3.96 9.59 -28.03
C LYS A 379 4.17 10.53 -26.83
N ILE A 380 5.22 11.35 -26.91
CA ILE A 380 5.50 12.40 -25.93
C ILE A 380 4.93 13.73 -26.45
N LEU A 381 4.15 14.41 -25.63
CA LEU A 381 3.48 15.68 -25.93
C LEU A 381 4.03 16.80 -25.05
N TRP A 382 3.84 18.04 -25.46
CA TRP A 382 4.29 19.22 -24.73
C TRP A 382 3.12 20.16 -24.36
N SER A 383 3.05 20.50 -23.09
CA SER A 383 2.16 21.55 -22.60
C SER A 383 2.84 22.43 -21.56
N THR A 384 2.34 23.65 -21.40
CA THR A 384 2.86 24.56 -20.37
C THR A 384 2.12 24.40 -19.04
N ASP A 385 0.89 23.88 -19.07
CA ASP A 385 -0.08 23.99 -17.97
C ASP A 385 -0.26 25.44 -17.46
N GLY A 386 0.02 26.41 -18.34
CA GLY A 386 0.01 27.82 -17.97
C GLY A 386 -1.38 28.26 -17.55
N HIS A 387 -1.46 28.90 -16.38
CA HIS A 387 -2.71 29.41 -15.84
C HIS A 387 -2.54 30.79 -15.21
N PHE A 388 -3.60 31.61 -15.25
CA PHE A 388 -3.71 32.96 -14.68
C PHE A 388 -2.76 34.02 -15.28
N PHE A 389 -1.44 33.81 -15.20
CA PHE A 389 -0.43 34.79 -15.60
C PHE A 389 0.22 34.41 -16.94
N PRO A 390 0.35 35.33 -17.91
CA PRO A 390 0.99 35.03 -19.20
C PRO A 390 2.45 34.56 -19.06
N GLU A 391 3.12 34.98 -18.00
CA GLU A 391 4.51 34.60 -17.74
C GLU A 391 4.71 33.10 -17.49
N THR A 392 3.70 32.36 -17.02
CA THR A 392 3.82 30.91 -16.80
C THR A 392 4.12 30.18 -18.11
N TYR A 393 3.38 30.52 -19.18
CA TYR A 393 3.55 29.96 -20.52
C TYR A 393 4.94 30.24 -21.09
N TRP A 394 5.40 31.49 -20.95
CA TRP A 394 6.71 31.90 -21.43
C TRP A 394 7.83 31.17 -20.68
N LEU A 395 7.74 31.12 -19.35
CA LEU A 395 8.76 30.53 -18.50
C LEU A 395 8.84 29.02 -18.71
N ALA A 396 7.70 28.33 -18.80
CA ALA A 396 7.61 26.91 -19.13
C ALA A 396 8.28 26.61 -20.49
N ASN A 397 7.91 27.33 -21.56
CA ASN A 397 8.49 27.14 -22.89
C ASN A 397 10.00 27.39 -22.91
N LYS A 398 10.48 28.43 -22.21
CA LYS A 398 11.91 28.73 -22.11
C LYS A 398 12.67 27.59 -21.41
N HIS A 399 12.18 27.15 -20.24
CA HIS A 399 12.82 26.08 -19.47
C HIS A 399 12.84 24.75 -20.22
N PHE A 400 11.73 24.41 -20.87
CA PHE A 400 11.63 23.20 -21.69
C PHE A 400 12.59 23.19 -22.86
N ARG A 401 12.69 24.28 -23.64
CA ARG A 401 13.64 24.36 -24.76
C ARG A 401 15.09 24.21 -24.28
N GLU A 402 15.45 24.84 -23.17
CA GLU A 402 16.79 24.69 -22.57
C GLU A 402 17.08 23.26 -22.12
N ALA A 403 16.12 22.60 -21.47
CA ALA A 403 16.27 21.22 -20.99
C ALA A 403 16.33 20.22 -22.16
N LEU A 404 15.46 20.38 -23.17
CA LEU A 404 15.41 19.54 -24.36
C LEU A 404 16.71 19.66 -25.18
N GLU A 405 17.20 20.88 -25.39
CA GLU A 405 18.46 21.11 -26.12
C GLU A 405 19.64 20.41 -25.44
N ARG A 406 19.77 20.59 -24.11
CA ARG A 406 20.84 19.96 -23.32
C ARG A 406 20.75 18.45 -23.37
N LEU A 407 19.55 17.89 -23.20
CA LEU A 407 19.35 16.45 -23.19
C LEU A 407 19.69 15.82 -24.56
N LEU A 408 19.10 16.31 -25.65
CA LEU A 408 19.31 15.73 -26.97
C LEU A 408 20.76 15.89 -27.45
N THR A 409 21.40 17.03 -27.14
CA THR A 409 22.83 17.22 -27.43
C THR A 409 23.69 16.22 -26.65
N SER A 410 23.31 15.91 -25.40
CA SER A 410 24.04 14.90 -24.60
C SER A 410 23.93 13.49 -25.18
N TYR A 411 22.77 13.10 -25.71
CA TYR A 411 22.58 11.80 -26.36
C TYR A 411 23.31 11.71 -27.72
N ILE A 412 23.39 12.80 -28.47
CA ILE A 412 24.24 12.86 -29.68
C ILE A 412 25.71 12.68 -29.29
N ALA A 413 26.18 13.39 -28.26
CA ALA A 413 27.56 13.30 -27.81
C ALA A 413 27.92 11.90 -27.27
N ALA A 414 26.96 11.20 -26.66
CA ALA A 414 27.11 9.81 -26.21
C ALA A 414 27.05 8.79 -27.36
N GLY A 415 26.55 9.17 -28.54
CA GLY A 415 26.37 8.29 -29.69
C GLY A 415 25.08 7.46 -29.66
N ASP A 416 24.13 7.82 -28.80
CA ASP A 416 22.85 7.10 -28.65
C ASP A 416 21.89 7.40 -29.82
N ILE A 417 21.95 8.63 -30.36
CA ILE A 417 21.12 9.09 -31.48
C ILE A 417 21.92 9.98 -32.45
N THR A 418 21.49 10.04 -33.71
CA THR A 418 22.04 10.97 -34.70
C THR A 418 21.42 12.37 -34.58
N VAL A 419 22.04 13.38 -35.19
CA VAL A 419 21.47 14.74 -35.27
C VAL A 419 20.11 14.73 -35.96
N ALA A 420 19.96 13.98 -37.06
CA ALA A 420 18.69 13.86 -37.77
C ALA A 420 17.58 13.25 -36.89
N GLN A 421 17.90 12.22 -36.12
CA GLN A 421 16.97 11.62 -35.14
C GLN A 421 16.59 12.63 -34.05
N ALA A 422 17.56 13.35 -33.49
CA ALA A 422 17.30 14.36 -32.47
C ALA A 422 16.42 15.52 -32.97
N ILE A 423 16.65 16.00 -34.20
CA ILE A 423 15.81 17.04 -34.84
C ILE A 423 14.38 16.53 -34.95
N ASN A 424 14.19 15.32 -35.45
CA ASN A 424 12.86 14.71 -35.57
C ASN A 424 12.17 14.57 -34.21
N MET A 425 12.86 14.02 -33.21
CA MET A 425 12.33 13.91 -31.85
C MET A 425 11.90 15.28 -31.29
N ALA A 426 12.73 16.31 -31.46
CA ALA A 426 12.43 17.64 -30.95
C ALA A 426 11.16 18.22 -31.58
N VAL A 427 11.04 18.19 -32.91
CA VAL A 427 9.88 18.78 -33.61
C VAL A 427 8.61 17.94 -33.45
N ASP A 428 8.74 16.64 -33.24
CA ASP A 428 7.62 15.75 -32.92
C ASP A 428 7.03 16.07 -31.55
N ILE A 429 7.88 16.15 -30.52
CA ILE A 429 7.48 16.51 -29.15
C ILE A 429 6.89 17.92 -29.10
N MET A 430 7.54 18.89 -29.75
CA MET A 430 7.10 20.29 -29.73
C MET A 430 5.81 20.54 -30.52
N PHE A 431 5.54 19.76 -31.57
CA PHE A 431 4.51 20.15 -32.55
C PHE A 431 3.77 18.96 -33.14
N TRP A 432 4.46 18.03 -33.83
CA TRP A 432 3.78 17.10 -34.72
C TRP A 432 2.95 16.03 -34.01
N ASN A 433 3.36 15.58 -32.82
CA ASN A 433 2.60 14.60 -32.06
C ASN A 433 1.24 15.18 -31.64
N SER A 434 1.23 16.40 -31.08
CA SER A 434 0.00 17.10 -30.72
C SER A 434 -0.83 17.45 -31.95
N ASN A 435 -0.22 17.91 -33.04
CA ASN A 435 -0.93 18.18 -34.29
C ASN A 435 -1.68 16.95 -34.81
N ALA A 436 -1.04 15.77 -34.77
CA ALA A 436 -1.63 14.51 -35.20
C ALA A 436 -2.72 14.02 -34.24
N LEU A 437 -2.45 13.98 -32.94
CA LEU A 437 -3.38 13.47 -31.93
C LEU A 437 -4.66 14.30 -31.84
N TYR A 438 -4.55 15.63 -31.87
CA TYR A 438 -5.68 16.55 -31.77
C TYR A 438 -6.25 16.98 -33.13
N LYS A 439 -5.69 16.48 -34.24
CA LYS A 439 -6.20 16.66 -35.62
C LYS A 439 -6.35 18.13 -35.99
N LEU A 440 -5.29 18.89 -35.74
CA LEU A 440 -5.30 20.34 -35.93
C LEU A 440 -5.12 20.74 -37.41
N ASP A 441 -4.67 19.79 -38.25
CA ASP A 441 -4.41 19.96 -39.68
C ASP A 441 -3.45 21.11 -40.00
N GLU A 442 -2.51 21.43 -39.10
CA GLU A 442 -1.60 22.57 -39.27
C GLU A 442 -0.57 22.35 -40.39
N GLU A 443 -0.25 21.09 -40.73
CA GLU A 443 0.61 20.77 -41.87
C GLU A 443 0.04 21.24 -43.21
N ARG A 444 -1.30 21.28 -43.32
CA ARG A 444 -1.99 21.76 -44.53
C ARG A 444 -2.08 23.27 -44.56
N LYS A 445 -2.27 23.90 -43.39
CA LYS A 445 -2.39 25.36 -43.27
C LYS A 445 -1.03 26.06 -43.37
N TYR A 446 0.03 25.42 -42.87
CA TYR A 446 1.38 25.98 -42.74
C TYR A 446 2.46 25.01 -43.28
N PRO A 447 2.45 24.67 -44.58
CA PRO A 447 3.39 23.71 -45.19
C PRO A 447 4.86 24.17 -45.16
N GLU A 448 5.13 25.43 -44.86
CA GLU A 448 6.47 25.95 -44.59
C GLU A 448 7.09 25.38 -43.30
N LEU A 449 6.29 25.01 -42.29
CA LEU A 449 6.78 24.41 -41.05
C LEU A 449 7.33 23.00 -41.29
N LEU A 450 6.62 22.19 -42.10
CA LEU A 450 7.13 20.87 -42.54
C LEU A 450 8.47 21.00 -43.27
N ARG A 451 8.51 21.93 -44.24
CA ARG A 451 9.70 22.16 -45.06
C ARG A 451 10.88 22.70 -44.25
N ALA A 452 10.64 23.42 -43.16
CA ALA A 452 11.71 23.95 -42.31
C ALA A 452 12.51 22.85 -41.60
N CYS A 453 11.92 21.66 -41.42
CA CYS A 453 12.57 20.51 -40.78
C CYS A 453 13.01 19.43 -41.79
N GLY A 454 13.08 19.77 -43.09
CA GLY A 454 13.43 18.80 -44.13
C GLY A 454 12.39 17.70 -44.36
N ARG A 455 11.14 17.89 -43.90
CA ARG A 455 10.04 16.94 -44.15
C ARG A 455 9.27 17.33 -45.43
N GLU A 456 9.01 16.35 -46.30
CA GLU A 456 8.18 16.53 -47.49
C GLU A 456 6.69 16.29 -47.18
N VAL A 457 5.80 16.89 -47.98
CA VAL A 457 4.36 16.65 -47.91
C VAL A 457 4.07 15.27 -48.49
N ALA A 458 4.12 14.22 -47.67
CA ALA A 458 3.55 12.93 -48.03
C ALA A 458 2.02 12.98 -47.94
N ASP A 459 1.32 12.23 -48.79
CA ASP A 459 -0.14 12.03 -48.71
C ASP A 459 -0.52 11.43 -47.35
N SER A 460 -0.82 12.33 -46.41
CA SER A 460 -1.21 12.12 -45.02
C SER A 460 -0.24 11.32 -44.14
N MET A 461 0.31 11.96 -43.11
CA MET A 461 0.87 11.30 -41.91
C MET A 461 -0.20 10.54 -41.09
N ARG A 462 -1.26 10.01 -41.73
CA ARG A 462 -2.33 9.24 -41.07
C ARG A 462 -1.91 7.83 -40.68
N THR A 463 -0.74 7.35 -41.12
CA THR A 463 -0.39 5.91 -41.06
C THR A 463 0.64 5.52 -39.99
N LEU A 464 1.05 6.43 -39.09
CA LEU A 464 2.04 6.09 -38.06
C LEU A 464 1.46 5.80 -36.67
N VAL A 465 0.19 6.14 -36.41
CA VAL A 465 -0.34 6.04 -35.03
C VAL A 465 -1.57 5.13 -34.89
N ASN A 466 -2.38 4.88 -35.93
CA ASN A 466 -3.61 4.06 -35.80
C ASN A 466 -3.88 3.07 -36.95
N GLY A 467 -2.85 2.45 -37.53
CA GLY A 467 -2.99 1.49 -38.63
C GLY A 467 -2.66 0.05 -38.26
N GLY A 468 -3.68 -0.77 -37.97
CA GLY A 468 -3.57 -2.22 -38.15
C GLY A 468 -3.28 -2.53 -39.62
N SER A 469 -2.00 -2.67 -39.98
CA SER A 469 -1.57 -2.95 -41.36
C SER A 469 -1.12 -4.41 -41.49
N LYS A 470 -1.92 -5.18 -42.24
CA LYS A 470 -1.42 -6.33 -42.98
C LYS A 470 -0.35 -5.83 -43.95
N ALA A 471 0.90 -6.19 -43.70
CA ALA A 471 2.03 -5.88 -44.56
C ALA A 471 1.80 -6.35 -46.02
N PRO A 472 2.03 -5.51 -47.03
CA PRO A 472 2.43 -5.95 -48.35
C PRO A 472 3.96 -6.08 -48.39
N SER A 473 4.41 -7.27 -48.76
CA SER A 473 5.80 -7.63 -48.99
C SER A 473 6.51 -6.68 -49.97
N PHE A 474 7.67 -6.17 -49.60
CA PHE A 474 8.72 -5.83 -50.56
C PHE A 474 9.94 -6.72 -50.33
N ARG A 475 10.30 -7.45 -51.39
CA ARG A 475 11.38 -8.44 -51.48
C ARG A 475 12.74 -7.78 -51.72
N SER A 476 13.78 -8.52 -51.31
CA SER A 476 15.15 -8.59 -51.89
C SER A 476 16.08 -7.45 -51.48
N TYR A 477 17.25 -7.67 -50.86
CA TYR A 477 18.33 -8.60 -51.22
C TYR A 477 19.14 -9.06 -50.00
N ALA A 478 19.38 -10.37 -49.87
CA ALA A 478 20.65 -10.93 -49.40
C ALA A 478 20.65 -12.45 -49.60
N SER A 479 21.18 -12.86 -50.74
CA SER A 479 21.68 -14.22 -51.00
C SER A 479 23.03 -14.36 -50.30
N THR A 480 23.19 -15.37 -49.45
CA THR A 480 24.28 -16.36 -49.57
C THR A 480 24.12 -17.44 -48.50
N ALA A 481 23.57 -18.58 -48.93
CA ALA A 481 23.72 -19.84 -48.22
C ALA A 481 25.10 -20.43 -48.53
N VAL A 482 25.79 -20.89 -47.50
CA VAL A 482 26.87 -21.87 -47.61
C VAL A 482 26.41 -23.16 -46.95
N ALA A 483 26.66 -24.25 -47.66
CA ALA A 483 26.09 -25.58 -47.49
C ALA A 483 26.60 -26.34 -46.26
N MET A 484 25.72 -27.17 -45.70
CA MET A 484 26.06 -28.34 -44.89
C MET A 484 26.09 -29.57 -45.79
N PRO A 485 27.01 -30.53 -45.57
CA PRO A 485 26.79 -31.90 -45.99
C PRO A 485 26.72 -32.87 -44.81
N GLY A 486 25.75 -33.78 -44.91
CA GLY A 486 25.94 -35.20 -44.59
C GLY A 486 25.68 -35.64 -43.15
N GLY A 487 24.59 -36.38 -42.94
CA GLY A 487 24.29 -37.06 -41.67
C GLY A 487 24.96 -38.42 -41.51
N SER A 488 24.88 -38.99 -40.31
CA SER A 488 24.48 -40.39 -40.08
C SER A 488 24.34 -40.69 -38.58
N SER A 489 23.40 -41.61 -38.32
CA SER A 489 23.16 -42.45 -37.13
C SER A 489 24.18 -42.49 -35.99
N ALA A 490 23.70 -42.42 -34.74
CA ALA A 490 23.65 -43.53 -33.76
C ALA A 490 23.53 -43.03 -32.31
N ARG A 491 22.61 -43.63 -31.53
CA ARG A 491 22.77 -43.83 -30.06
C ARG A 491 23.69 -45.06 -29.88
N PRO A 492 24.46 -45.25 -28.77
CA PRO A 492 24.03 -45.02 -27.37
C PRO A 492 25.13 -44.51 -26.41
N GLY A 493 24.78 -44.30 -25.13
CA GLY A 493 25.75 -44.36 -24.02
C GLY A 493 25.60 -43.28 -22.97
N ALA A 494 25.25 -43.70 -21.75
CA ALA A 494 25.30 -42.92 -20.54
C ALA A 494 26.75 -42.52 -20.19
N SER A 495 26.95 -41.30 -19.69
CA SER A 495 27.93 -41.03 -18.64
C SER A 495 27.59 -39.75 -17.88
N SER A 496 27.79 -39.85 -16.58
CA SER A 496 27.70 -38.85 -15.53
C SER A 496 28.56 -37.61 -15.79
N SER A 497 28.00 -36.42 -15.56
CA SER A 497 28.78 -35.28 -15.07
C SER A 497 27.90 -34.41 -14.18
N THR A 498 28.23 -34.48 -12.89
CA THR A 498 27.77 -33.61 -11.81
C THR A 498 28.26 -32.19 -12.04
N VAL A 499 27.34 -31.22 -12.09
CA VAL A 499 27.66 -29.80 -12.03
C VAL A 499 27.59 -29.37 -10.57
N ASN A 500 28.76 -29.00 -10.05
CA ASN A 500 28.99 -28.44 -8.72
C ASN A 500 28.31 -27.07 -8.59
N LEU A 501 27.40 -26.94 -7.63
CA LEU A 501 27.01 -25.65 -7.03
C LEU A 501 27.93 -25.38 -5.84
N PRO A 502 28.43 -24.16 -5.65
CA PRO A 502 29.36 -23.84 -4.56
C PRO A 502 28.60 -23.76 -3.24
N VAL A 503 28.83 -24.73 -2.36
CA VAL A 503 28.45 -24.68 -0.95
C VAL A 503 29.44 -23.74 -0.24
N ALA A 504 29.00 -22.54 0.10
CA ALA A 504 29.72 -21.68 1.04
C ALA A 504 29.51 -22.23 2.47
N ASN A 505 30.52 -22.93 2.97
CA ASN A 505 30.64 -23.31 4.37
C ASN A 505 30.83 -22.06 5.25
N HIS A 506 29.80 -21.65 5.96
CA HIS A 506 29.93 -20.93 7.22
C HIS A 506 29.23 -21.71 8.33
N SER A 507 29.87 -22.79 8.76
CA SER A 507 29.59 -23.46 10.02
C SER A 507 30.05 -22.56 11.17
N LEU A 508 29.10 -21.85 11.78
CA LEU A 508 29.30 -21.24 13.10
C LEU A 508 29.28 -22.35 14.16
N PRO A 509 30.20 -22.34 15.15
CA PRO A 509 30.26 -23.39 16.14
C PRO A 509 29.07 -23.31 17.10
N LEU A 510 28.29 -24.38 17.16
CA LEU A 510 27.34 -24.69 18.25
C LEU A 510 28.09 -24.65 19.58
N ARG A 511 28.00 -23.53 20.29
CA ARG A 511 28.51 -23.40 21.65
C ARG A 511 27.42 -23.88 22.60
N ALA A 512 27.50 -25.15 23.00
CA ALA A 512 26.74 -25.68 24.13
C ALA A 512 27.15 -24.93 25.41
N GLY A 513 26.37 -23.92 25.78
CA GLY A 513 26.45 -23.26 27.08
C GLY A 513 25.50 -23.96 28.04
N SER A 514 26.00 -24.91 28.81
CA SER A 514 25.31 -25.47 29.97
C SER A 514 25.09 -24.35 31.00
N ALA A 515 23.86 -23.89 31.18
CA ALA A 515 23.46 -23.10 32.34
C ALA A 515 23.41 -24.04 33.56
N SER A 516 24.57 -24.26 34.16
CA SER A 516 24.70 -24.66 35.56
C SER A 516 25.32 -23.47 36.28
N ALA A 517 24.68 -23.02 37.36
CA ALA A 517 25.06 -21.83 38.11
C ALA A 517 26.55 -21.88 38.51
N PRO A 518 27.41 -20.95 38.04
CA PRO A 518 28.72 -20.76 38.61
C PRO A 518 28.58 -19.83 39.81
N SER A 519 28.84 -20.37 40.98
CA SER A 519 29.11 -19.61 42.19
C SER A 519 30.25 -18.60 41.95
N GLY A 520 29.94 -17.30 42.04
CA GLY A 520 30.87 -16.27 42.52
C GLY A 520 31.99 -15.77 41.59
N GLN A 521 31.79 -15.69 40.26
CA GLN A 521 32.73 -14.96 39.38
C GLN A 521 32.16 -13.63 38.86
N ASN A 522 32.64 -12.53 39.48
CA ASN A 522 32.64 -11.11 39.09
C ASN A 522 31.49 -10.60 38.21
N SER A 523 30.43 -10.05 38.85
CA SER A 523 29.34 -9.28 38.23
C SER A 523 29.82 -8.22 37.21
N THR A 524 31.00 -7.64 37.42
CA THR A 524 31.63 -6.69 36.48
C THR A 524 31.90 -7.28 35.09
N ALA A 525 32.29 -8.55 35.00
CA ALA A 525 32.59 -9.21 33.73
C ALA A 525 31.31 -9.48 32.91
N LEU A 526 30.21 -9.84 33.59
CA LEU A 526 28.90 -10.04 32.98
C LEU A 526 28.35 -8.74 32.39
N PHE A 527 28.41 -7.63 33.14
CA PHE A 527 27.97 -6.32 32.64
C PHE A 527 28.81 -5.83 31.46
N ALA A 528 30.14 -6.05 31.51
CA ALA A 528 31.01 -5.75 30.38
C ALA A 528 30.63 -6.56 29.13
N GLN A 529 30.30 -7.84 29.28
CA GLN A 529 29.83 -8.69 28.18
C GLN A 529 28.50 -8.17 27.62
N HIS A 530 27.53 -7.85 28.47
CA HIS A 530 26.23 -7.30 28.05
C HIS A 530 26.38 -6.00 27.25
N VAL A 531 27.21 -5.08 27.72
CA VAL A 531 27.52 -3.83 27.00
C VAL A 531 28.20 -4.13 25.67
N THR A 532 29.13 -5.08 25.62
CA THR A 532 29.81 -5.48 24.37
C THR A 532 28.81 -6.05 23.37
N THR A 533 27.93 -6.97 23.78
CA THR A 533 26.88 -7.53 22.92
C THR A 533 25.97 -6.43 22.36
N PHE A 534 25.54 -5.50 23.21
CA PHE A 534 24.69 -4.39 22.81
C PHE A 534 25.40 -3.43 21.83
N ASP A 535 26.68 -3.14 22.07
CA ASP A 535 27.46 -2.26 21.19
C ASP A 535 27.69 -2.88 19.82
N THR A 536 28.00 -4.17 19.77
CA THR A 536 28.11 -4.91 18.50
C THR A 536 26.80 -4.85 17.72
N PHE A 537 25.66 -5.01 18.41
CA PHE A 537 24.35 -4.88 17.78
C PHE A 537 24.11 -3.47 17.22
N LEU A 538 24.44 -2.41 17.97
CA LEU A 538 24.29 -1.04 17.49
C LEU A 538 25.26 -0.69 16.34
N GLN A 539 26.45 -1.27 16.32
CA GLN A 539 27.39 -1.12 15.20
C GLN A 539 26.83 -1.72 13.92
N ALA A 540 26.20 -2.91 14.01
CA ALA A 540 25.52 -3.53 12.87
C ALA A 540 24.24 -2.77 12.47
N ASN A 541 23.61 -2.04 13.40
CA ASN A 541 22.32 -1.40 13.22
C ASN A 541 22.36 0.09 13.63
N ALA A 542 23.22 0.88 12.98
CA ALA A 542 23.50 2.27 13.35
C ALA A 542 22.27 3.22 13.32
N GLY A 543 21.19 2.82 12.65
CA GLY A 543 19.92 3.56 12.61
C GLY A 543 19.09 3.47 13.91
N VAL A 544 19.39 2.54 14.82
CA VAL A 544 18.62 2.33 16.05
C VAL A 544 18.91 3.43 17.08
N LYS A 545 17.85 4.11 17.52
CA LYS A 545 17.90 5.20 18.53
C LYS A 545 17.18 4.84 19.83
N TYR A 546 16.21 3.92 19.76
CA TYR A 546 15.37 3.52 20.89
C TYR A 546 15.36 2.02 21.09
N ILE A 547 15.37 1.58 22.34
CA ILE A 547 15.21 0.17 22.74
C ILE A 547 13.88 0.01 23.45
N TRP A 548 13.06 -0.89 22.93
CA TRP A 548 11.75 -1.27 23.43
C TRP A 548 11.90 -2.51 24.30
N VAL A 549 11.85 -2.31 25.60
CA VAL A 549 11.91 -3.37 26.60
C VAL A 549 10.52 -3.95 26.75
N GLN A 550 10.35 -5.18 26.30
CA GLN A 550 9.04 -5.85 26.17
C GLN A 550 8.84 -6.94 27.21
N TYR A 551 7.58 -7.13 27.58
CA TYR A 551 7.10 -8.26 28.38
C TYR A 551 5.62 -8.51 28.11
N LEU A 552 5.17 -9.73 28.37
CA LEU A 552 3.78 -10.13 28.15
C LEU A 552 3.01 -10.17 29.47
N ASP A 553 1.82 -9.57 29.49
CA ASP A 553 0.92 -9.67 30.64
C ASP A 553 0.03 -10.92 30.60
N TYR A 554 -0.81 -11.08 31.62
CA TYR A 554 -1.68 -12.26 31.78
C TYR A 554 -2.83 -12.31 30.77
N THR A 555 -3.16 -11.20 30.12
CA THR A 555 -4.17 -11.14 29.04
C THR A 555 -3.60 -11.54 27.68
N GLY A 556 -2.30 -11.77 27.58
CA GLY A 556 -1.61 -12.01 26.31
C GLY A 556 -1.25 -10.72 25.57
N THR A 557 -1.30 -9.56 26.23
CA THR A 557 -0.90 -8.27 25.64
C THR A 557 0.58 -8.02 25.85
N LEU A 558 1.28 -7.69 24.76
CA LEU A 558 2.67 -7.28 24.79
C LEU A 558 2.77 -5.83 25.26
N ARG A 559 3.42 -5.63 26.41
CA ARG A 559 3.66 -4.34 27.05
C ARG A 559 5.09 -3.89 26.75
N THR A 560 5.27 -2.59 26.60
CA THR A 560 6.55 -2.00 26.18
C THR A 560 6.95 -0.82 27.07
N ARG A 561 8.24 -0.76 27.44
CA ARG A 561 8.90 0.43 27.98
C ARG A 561 10.00 0.87 27.03
N MET A 562 10.01 2.14 26.64
CA MET A 562 10.96 2.65 25.64
C MET A 562 12.07 3.43 26.32
N LEU A 563 13.31 3.12 25.97
CA LEU A 563 14.52 3.80 26.44
C LEU A 563 15.33 4.31 25.26
N SER A 564 16.05 5.42 25.41
CA SER A 564 17.10 5.76 24.45
C SER A 564 18.25 4.75 24.55
N THR A 565 18.99 4.55 23.46
CA THR A 565 20.16 3.65 23.44
C THR A 565 21.17 4.00 24.53
N GLN A 566 21.35 5.29 24.84
CA GLN A 566 22.23 5.75 25.92
C GLN A 566 21.72 5.31 27.31
N GLN A 567 20.42 5.44 27.58
CA GLN A 567 19.84 5.01 28.86
C GLN A 567 19.85 3.48 28.99
N PHE A 568 19.50 2.76 27.93
CA PHE A 568 19.57 1.30 27.93
C PHE A 568 21.00 0.79 28.18
N ARG A 569 22.00 1.39 27.51
CA ARG A 569 23.42 1.10 27.76
C ARG A 569 23.82 1.38 29.21
N LYS A 570 23.34 2.47 29.80
CA LYS A 570 23.57 2.79 31.22
C LYS A 570 22.97 1.73 32.15
N HIS A 571 21.76 1.24 31.86
CA HIS A 571 21.16 0.15 32.61
C HIS A 571 22.02 -1.13 32.54
N LEU A 572 22.49 -1.49 31.35
CA LEU A 572 23.38 -2.65 31.18
C LEU A 572 24.73 -2.50 31.90
N SER A 573 25.33 -1.29 31.89
CA SER A 573 26.64 -1.07 32.51
C SER A 573 26.59 -0.98 34.03
N THR A 574 25.50 -0.45 34.59
CA THR A 574 25.30 -0.31 36.03
C THR A 574 24.67 -1.55 36.67
N GLY A 575 24.11 -2.46 35.87
CA GLY A 575 23.33 -3.59 36.34
C GLY A 575 21.95 -3.20 36.90
N THR A 576 21.55 -1.93 36.77
CA THR A 576 20.24 -1.47 37.25
C THR A 576 19.14 -1.93 36.31
N THR A 577 18.14 -2.61 36.84
CA THR A 577 16.97 -3.11 36.11
C THR A 577 15.83 -2.10 36.15
N LEU A 578 14.95 -2.17 35.15
CA LEU A 578 13.72 -1.39 35.17
C LEU A 578 12.76 -1.98 36.20
N VAL A 579 12.00 -1.14 36.88
CA VAL A 579 11.01 -1.56 37.86
C VAL A 579 9.62 -1.56 37.21
N CYS A 580 8.82 -2.58 37.49
CA CYS A 580 7.42 -2.66 37.11
C CYS A 580 6.54 -2.92 38.32
N THR A 581 5.33 -2.35 38.33
CA THR A 581 4.38 -2.56 39.43
C THR A 581 3.81 -3.98 39.38
N SER A 582 3.66 -4.62 40.55
CA SER A 582 3.02 -5.92 40.67
C SER A 582 1.56 -5.94 40.21
N ALA A 583 0.89 -4.77 40.16
CA ALA A 583 -0.45 -4.62 39.58
C ALA A 583 -0.55 -5.24 38.18
N MET A 584 0.55 -5.26 37.41
CA MET A 584 0.61 -5.81 36.06
C MET A 584 0.14 -7.28 35.96
N THR A 585 0.20 -8.08 37.02
CA THR A 585 -0.30 -9.47 36.99
C THR A 585 -1.83 -9.55 37.01
N ARG A 586 -2.51 -8.48 37.44
CA ARG A 586 -3.97 -8.38 37.58
C ARG A 586 -4.56 -7.14 36.91
N MET A 587 -3.95 -6.71 35.80
CA MET A 587 -4.43 -5.59 35.00
C MET A 587 -5.00 -6.08 33.67
N LEU A 588 -6.15 -5.51 33.29
CA LEU A 588 -6.76 -5.79 31.99
C LEU A 588 -6.10 -4.93 30.89
N GLN A 589 -6.46 -5.20 29.63
CA GLN A 589 -5.83 -4.58 28.45
C GLN A 589 -5.99 -3.06 28.38
N ASP A 590 -7.02 -2.51 29.00
CA ASP A 590 -7.34 -1.08 29.05
C ASP A 590 -7.16 -0.50 30.46
N ASP A 591 -6.25 -1.09 31.22
CA ASP A 591 -5.79 -0.61 32.53
C ASP A 591 -6.85 -0.66 33.65
N SER A 592 -7.99 -1.31 33.43
CA SER A 592 -8.91 -1.59 34.54
C SER A 592 -8.39 -2.74 35.42
N PRO A 593 -8.50 -2.62 36.75
CA PRO A 593 -8.03 -3.66 37.68
C PRO A 593 -8.94 -4.88 37.67
N ALA A 594 -8.34 -6.08 37.71
CA ALA A 594 -9.04 -7.31 38.02
C ALA A 594 -9.23 -7.48 39.55
N THR A 595 -10.04 -8.48 39.94
CA THR A 595 -10.30 -8.78 41.35
C THR A 595 -9.01 -8.97 42.16
N GLY A 596 -8.89 -8.23 43.26
CA GLY A 596 -7.71 -8.29 44.14
C GLY A 596 -6.43 -7.67 43.55
N CYS A 597 -6.53 -6.88 42.48
CA CYS A 597 -5.42 -6.06 42.00
C CYS A 597 -4.96 -5.09 43.09
N SER A 598 -3.65 -4.99 43.29
CA SER A 598 -3.04 -4.05 44.22
C SER A 598 -1.94 -3.27 43.52
N ALA A 599 -1.88 -1.96 43.80
CA ALA A 599 -0.78 -1.10 43.38
C ALA A 599 0.46 -1.24 44.29
N THR A 600 0.39 -2.07 45.34
CA THR A 600 1.48 -2.25 46.30
C THR A 600 2.44 -3.33 45.85
N GLY A 601 3.74 -3.02 45.78
CA GLY A 601 4.79 -3.96 45.42
C GLY A 601 5.19 -3.85 43.95
N GLN A 602 6.37 -4.37 43.64
CA GLN A 602 7.02 -4.26 42.35
C GLN A 602 7.82 -5.52 42.03
N PHE A 603 8.22 -5.65 40.78
CA PHE A 603 9.19 -6.64 40.30
C PHE A 603 10.14 -5.96 39.31
N LEU A 604 11.27 -6.61 39.04
CA LEU A 604 12.32 -6.06 38.20
C LEU A 604 12.27 -6.68 36.80
N LEU A 605 12.58 -5.90 35.78
CA LEU A 605 12.68 -6.34 34.38
C LEU A 605 14.14 -6.46 34.00
N ALA A 606 14.61 -7.69 33.79
CA ALA A 606 15.95 -7.99 33.31
C ALA A 606 15.92 -8.29 31.80
N PRO A 607 16.58 -7.48 30.95
CA PRO A 607 16.58 -7.69 29.51
C PRO A 607 17.37 -8.94 29.12
N ASP A 608 16.80 -9.74 28.23
CA ASP A 608 17.44 -10.89 27.61
C ASP A 608 18.04 -10.50 26.26
N LEU A 609 19.34 -10.18 26.26
CA LEU A 609 20.03 -9.69 25.07
C LEU A 609 20.10 -10.70 23.92
N SER A 610 19.86 -11.99 24.19
CA SER A 610 19.75 -13.00 23.11
C SER A 610 18.54 -12.75 22.20
N THR A 611 17.56 -12.01 22.69
CA THR A 611 16.34 -11.66 21.95
C THR A 611 16.44 -10.32 21.22
N LEU A 612 17.55 -9.60 21.30
CA LEU A 612 17.66 -8.26 20.74
C LEU A 612 17.51 -8.28 19.20
N ALA A 613 16.53 -7.55 18.67
CA ALA A 613 16.30 -7.44 17.22
C ALA A 613 15.71 -6.09 16.81
N VAL A 614 15.94 -5.69 15.56
CA VAL A 614 15.38 -4.45 15.00
C VAL A 614 13.87 -4.59 14.80
N ASN A 615 13.11 -3.53 15.07
CA ASN A 615 11.68 -3.50 14.74
C ASN A 615 11.49 -3.27 13.23
N LYS A 616 10.71 -4.14 12.59
CA LYS A 616 10.38 -4.07 11.15
C LYS A 616 8.88 -3.84 10.92
N GLY A 617 8.54 -3.44 9.69
CA GLY A 617 7.18 -3.09 9.28
C GLY A 617 6.65 -1.76 9.83
N ILE A 618 7.47 -1.00 10.57
CA ILE A 618 7.11 0.29 11.19
C ILE A 618 8.20 1.33 10.92
N ASP A 619 7.81 2.57 10.66
CA ASP A 619 8.73 3.69 10.52
C ASP A 619 9.17 4.21 11.90
N SER A 620 10.05 3.46 12.56
CA SER A 620 10.60 3.82 13.87
C SER A 620 12.05 3.34 14.00
N PRO A 621 13.01 4.21 14.36
CA PRO A 621 14.42 3.86 14.55
C PRO A 621 14.61 3.10 15.87
N SER A 622 14.08 1.88 15.95
CA SER A 622 13.91 1.14 17.21
C SER A 622 14.26 -0.34 17.10
N ALA A 623 14.64 -0.92 18.23
CA ALA A 623 14.85 -2.35 18.40
C ALA A 623 14.11 -2.84 19.65
N THR A 624 13.76 -4.12 19.70
CA THR A 624 13.03 -4.79 20.77
C THR A 624 13.95 -5.76 21.52
N VAL A 625 13.71 -5.89 22.83
CA VAL A 625 14.31 -6.92 23.69
C VAL A 625 13.27 -7.46 24.67
N GLN A 626 13.14 -8.78 24.77
CA GLN A 626 12.29 -9.43 25.77
C GLN A 626 12.94 -9.40 27.15
N THR A 627 12.13 -9.61 28.19
CA THR A 627 12.60 -9.54 29.57
C THR A 627 12.20 -10.75 30.40
N TRP A 628 13.04 -11.02 31.39
CA TRP A 628 12.71 -11.84 32.55
C TRP A 628 12.15 -10.95 33.65
N TRP A 629 11.11 -11.43 34.35
CA TRP A 629 10.66 -10.77 35.57
C TRP A 629 11.45 -11.37 36.74
N MET A 630 12.15 -10.52 37.47
CA MET A 630 12.97 -10.89 38.62
C MET A 630 12.30 -10.40 39.90
N ALA A 631 12.49 -11.13 40.99
CA ALA A 631 12.02 -10.71 42.30
C ALA A 631 12.66 -9.38 42.71
N ASP A 632 11.91 -8.56 43.44
CA ASP A 632 12.42 -7.29 43.98
C ASP A 632 13.48 -7.59 45.05
N SER A 633 14.74 -7.33 44.71
CA SER A 633 15.88 -7.61 45.58
C SER A 633 16.93 -6.52 45.42
N GLU A 634 17.70 -6.28 46.48
CA GLU A 634 18.83 -5.35 46.45
C GLU A 634 20.07 -5.94 45.74
N GLN A 635 20.00 -7.20 45.29
CA GLN A 635 21.11 -7.87 44.61
C GLN A 635 21.26 -7.36 43.18
N VAL A 636 22.49 -7.02 42.80
CA VAL A 636 22.84 -6.55 41.45
C VAL A 636 23.93 -7.46 40.86
N PRO A 637 23.63 -8.29 39.85
CA PRO A 637 22.34 -8.43 39.18
C PRO A 637 21.31 -9.19 40.02
N ALA A 638 20.02 -9.00 39.74
CA ALA A 638 18.97 -9.81 40.34
C ALA A 638 19.13 -11.28 39.89
N VAL A 639 19.04 -12.21 40.84
CA VAL A 639 19.32 -13.63 40.61
C VAL A 639 18.05 -14.48 40.67
N GLU A 640 17.07 -14.06 41.47
CA GLU A 640 15.83 -14.82 41.67
C GLU A 640 14.74 -14.36 40.69
N HIS A 641 14.18 -15.31 39.96
CA HIS A 641 13.04 -15.05 39.07
C HIS A 641 11.76 -14.84 39.88
N TYR A 642 10.91 -13.93 39.40
CA TYR A 642 9.59 -13.74 39.98
C TYR A 642 8.71 -14.94 39.66
N ASP A 643 8.09 -15.52 40.68
CA ASP A 643 7.26 -16.74 40.62
C ASP A 643 6.02 -16.63 39.70
N ARG A 644 5.65 -15.40 39.32
CA ARG A 644 4.54 -15.08 38.41
C ARG A 644 4.99 -14.70 37.00
N CYS A 645 6.26 -14.86 36.65
CA CYS A 645 6.78 -14.53 35.32
C CYS A 645 6.36 -15.58 34.27
N PRO A 646 5.52 -15.27 33.27
CA PRO A 646 5.09 -16.26 32.28
C PRO A 646 6.26 -16.91 31.52
N ARG A 647 7.23 -16.09 31.12
CA ARG A 647 8.41 -16.53 30.36
C ARG A 647 9.29 -17.50 31.17
N TRP A 648 9.48 -17.22 32.47
CA TRP A 648 10.21 -18.11 33.38
C TRP A 648 9.44 -19.39 33.70
N LEU A 649 8.12 -19.31 33.88
CA LEU A 649 7.30 -20.49 34.12
C LEU A 649 7.47 -21.50 33.00
N LEU A 650 7.50 -21.07 31.73
CA LEU A 650 7.82 -21.94 30.60
C LEU A 650 9.26 -22.49 30.67
N GLN A 651 10.26 -21.62 30.85
CA GLN A 651 11.67 -22.00 30.93
C GLN A 651 11.93 -23.07 32.00
N SER A 652 11.35 -22.90 33.18
CA SER A 652 11.50 -23.83 34.30
C SER A 652 10.97 -25.24 34.00
N GLN A 653 9.91 -25.36 33.19
CA GLN A 653 9.40 -26.68 32.77
C GLN A 653 10.30 -27.33 31.72
N CYS A 654 10.88 -26.54 30.81
CA CYS A 654 11.89 -27.04 29.87
C CYS A 654 13.11 -27.60 30.62
N GLU A 655 13.56 -26.89 31.66
CA GLU A 655 14.66 -27.34 32.51
C GLU A 655 14.32 -28.61 33.31
N ALA A 656 13.09 -28.72 33.81
CA ALA A 656 12.61 -29.94 34.48
C ALA A 656 12.60 -31.15 33.52
N LEU A 657 12.08 -31.00 32.29
CA LEU A 657 12.11 -32.07 31.28
C LEU A 657 13.53 -32.53 30.95
N LYS A 658 14.44 -31.58 30.79
CA LYS A 658 15.84 -31.87 30.46
C LYS A 658 16.59 -32.52 31.62
N SER A 659 16.38 -32.05 32.85
CA SER A 659 17.09 -32.56 34.02
C SER A 659 16.55 -33.89 34.55
N GLU A 660 15.24 -34.09 34.54
CA GLU A 660 14.61 -35.30 35.08
C GLU A 660 14.54 -36.44 34.06
N PHE A 661 14.32 -36.13 32.78
CA PHE A 661 14.03 -37.12 31.74
C PHE A 661 14.99 -37.07 30.53
N ASN A 662 15.91 -36.09 30.49
CA ASN A 662 16.81 -35.85 29.37
C ASN A 662 16.07 -35.60 28.03
N ILE A 663 14.90 -34.96 28.14
CA ILE A 663 14.07 -34.57 27.00
C ILE A 663 14.39 -33.11 26.64
N SER A 664 14.70 -32.88 25.36
CA SER A 664 14.73 -31.55 24.74
C SER A 664 13.47 -31.37 23.88
N MET A 665 12.77 -30.27 24.07
CA MET A 665 11.54 -29.96 23.34
C MET A 665 11.84 -28.98 22.22
N LEU A 666 11.27 -29.21 21.04
CA LEU A 666 11.16 -28.16 20.02
C LEU A 666 9.70 -27.78 19.87
N MET A 667 9.43 -26.51 19.61
CA MET A 667 8.10 -25.98 19.35
C MET A 667 8.09 -25.09 18.10
N GLY A 668 7.01 -25.20 17.32
CA GLY A 668 6.72 -24.33 16.18
C GLY A 668 5.26 -23.92 16.21
N PHE A 669 4.94 -22.79 15.58
CA PHE A 669 3.57 -22.27 15.55
C PHE A 669 3.13 -22.02 14.11
N GLU A 670 1.91 -22.43 13.77
CA GLU A 670 1.22 -21.99 12.54
C GLU A 670 0.40 -20.75 12.90
N VAL A 671 0.80 -19.58 12.39
CA VAL A 671 0.13 -18.31 12.71
C VAL A 671 -0.91 -18.02 11.65
N GLU A 672 -2.18 -18.30 11.95
CA GLU A 672 -3.30 -17.91 11.11
C GLU A 672 -3.78 -16.50 11.51
N ILE A 673 -3.81 -15.58 10.55
CA ILE A 673 -4.26 -14.20 10.74
C ILE A 673 -5.25 -13.82 9.67
N ILE A 674 -6.28 -13.07 10.06
CA ILE A 674 -7.23 -12.46 9.14
C ILE A 674 -6.90 -10.97 9.00
N PHE A 675 -6.69 -10.55 7.76
CA PHE A 675 -6.57 -9.15 7.40
C PHE A 675 -7.95 -8.58 7.10
N MET A 676 -8.25 -7.44 7.71
CA MET A 676 -9.55 -6.76 7.60
C MET A 676 -9.35 -5.28 7.32
N ARG A 677 -10.35 -4.66 6.68
CA ARG A 677 -10.41 -3.21 6.48
C ARG A 677 -11.06 -2.58 7.72
N PRO A 678 -10.34 -1.73 8.48
CA PRO A 678 -10.95 -1.01 9.58
C PRO A 678 -11.89 0.08 9.05
N VAL A 679 -13.13 0.12 9.54
CA VAL A 679 -14.06 1.23 9.34
C VAL A 679 -13.97 2.12 10.56
N LEU A 680 -13.71 3.41 10.32
CA LEU A 680 -13.63 4.42 11.37
C LEU A 680 -14.88 5.28 11.41
N ASN A 681 -15.18 5.86 12.57
CA ASN A 681 -16.23 6.88 12.67
C ASN A 681 -15.92 8.12 11.80
N GLU A 682 -16.90 9.02 11.63
CA GLU A 682 -16.74 10.26 10.83
C GLU A 682 -15.54 11.12 11.28
N GLY A 683 -15.21 11.08 12.58
CA GLY A 683 -14.05 11.77 13.15
C GLY A 683 -12.71 11.05 12.94
N LYS A 684 -12.70 9.85 12.34
CA LYS A 684 -11.53 8.95 12.19
C LYS A 684 -10.78 8.67 13.49
N THR A 685 -11.50 8.64 14.61
CA THR A 685 -10.94 8.50 15.96
C THR A 685 -11.08 7.09 16.51
N ASP A 686 -12.19 6.41 16.22
CA ASP A 686 -12.51 5.08 16.77
C ASP A 686 -12.94 4.10 15.67
N PHE A 687 -12.64 2.81 15.90
CA PHE A 687 -13.16 1.71 15.08
C PHE A 687 -14.65 1.54 15.31
N VAL A 688 -15.43 1.57 14.23
CA VAL A 688 -16.88 1.29 14.25
C VAL A 688 -17.21 -0.07 13.66
N GLU A 689 -16.36 -0.59 12.76
CA GLU A 689 -16.54 -1.91 12.15
C GLU A 689 -15.22 -2.43 11.58
N PHE A 690 -15.15 -3.74 11.30
CA PHE A 690 -14.07 -4.37 10.55
C PHE A 690 -14.68 -5.17 9.40
N GLU A 691 -14.39 -4.77 8.17
CA GLU A 691 -14.92 -5.38 6.96
C GLU A 691 -13.94 -6.41 6.37
N PRO A 692 -14.43 -7.49 5.75
CA PRO A 692 -13.59 -8.39 4.96
C PRO A 692 -12.89 -7.63 3.83
N LEU A 693 -11.63 -7.96 3.55
CA LEU A 693 -10.91 -7.40 2.40
C LEU A 693 -11.47 -7.88 1.06
N HIS A 694 -11.82 -9.15 1.03
CA HIS A 694 -12.42 -9.82 -0.11
C HIS A 694 -13.33 -10.93 0.43
N MET A 695 -14.32 -11.33 -0.38
CA MET A 695 -15.23 -12.44 -0.02
C MET A 695 -14.88 -13.72 -0.79
N VAL A 696 -14.29 -13.57 -1.99
CA VAL A 696 -13.78 -14.69 -2.76
C VAL A 696 -12.47 -15.13 -2.11
N HIS A 697 -12.46 -16.35 -1.59
CA HIS A 697 -11.27 -16.95 -0.98
C HIS A 697 -11.31 -18.46 -1.20
N SER A 698 -10.15 -19.08 -1.12
CA SER A 698 -10.00 -20.52 -1.25
C SER A 698 -8.66 -20.93 -0.63
N TRP A 699 -8.68 -22.02 0.14
CA TRP A 699 -7.51 -22.57 0.79
C TRP A 699 -6.42 -22.91 -0.23
N ALA A 700 -5.18 -22.46 0.04
CA ALA A 700 -4.01 -22.68 -0.81
C ALA A 700 -4.19 -22.31 -2.31
N ASN A 701 -5.10 -21.39 -2.60
CA ASN A 701 -5.41 -20.94 -3.95
C ASN A 701 -5.25 -19.43 -4.03
N MET A 702 -4.57 -18.93 -5.06
CA MET A 702 -4.46 -17.50 -5.34
C MET A 702 -5.58 -17.07 -6.27
N THR A 703 -6.75 -16.76 -5.70
CA THR A 703 -7.84 -16.14 -6.45
C THR A 703 -7.43 -14.74 -6.91
N TRP A 704 -8.13 -14.22 -7.93
CA TRP A 704 -7.91 -12.87 -8.45
C TRP A 704 -7.83 -11.80 -7.34
N GLN A 705 -8.70 -11.87 -6.32
CA GLN A 705 -8.71 -10.93 -5.19
C GLN A 705 -7.60 -11.19 -4.15
N GLN A 706 -7.10 -12.42 -4.04
CA GLN A 706 -5.96 -12.73 -3.15
C GLN A 706 -4.64 -12.21 -3.73
N LEU A 707 -4.55 -12.00 -5.05
CA LEU A 707 -3.36 -11.39 -5.67
C LEU A 707 -3.14 -9.95 -5.16
N ASP A 708 -4.20 -9.22 -4.83
CA ASP A 708 -4.11 -7.87 -4.24
C ASP A 708 -3.42 -7.86 -2.88
N MET A 709 -3.42 -8.99 -2.17
CA MET A 709 -2.76 -9.14 -0.87
C MET A 709 -1.27 -9.46 -1.00
N LEU A 710 -0.80 -9.95 -2.17
CA LEU A 710 0.57 -10.43 -2.33
C LEU A 710 1.63 -9.39 -1.94
N PRO A 711 1.55 -8.11 -2.35
CA PRO A 711 2.58 -7.14 -1.96
C PRO A 711 2.70 -6.96 -0.43
N ILE A 712 1.59 -7.10 0.30
CA ILE A 712 1.54 -6.98 1.75
C ILE A 712 2.11 -8.24 2.40
N ILE A 713 1.76 -9.41 1.88
CA ILE A 713 2.23 -10.72 2.38
C ILE A 713 3.72 -10.88 2.10
N GLU A 714 4.19 -10.54 0.91
CA GLU A 714 5.60 -10.57 0.53
C GLU A 714 6.40 -9.57 1.36
N GLU A 715 5.90 -8.35 1.61
CA GLU A 715 6.55 -7.40 2.53
C GLU A 715 6.66 -7.97 3.97
N ILE A 716 5.64 -8.68 4.46
CA ILE A 716 5.71 -9.37 5.76
C ILE A 716 6.83 -10.41 5.75
N VAL A 717 6.87 -11.26 4.73
CA VAL A 717 7.86 -12.34 4.59
C VAL A 717 9.27 -11.75 4.53
N GLU A 718 9.48 -10.69 3.76
CA GLU A 718 10.76 -9.97 3.67
C GLU A 718 11.15 -9.33 5.00
N CYS A 719 10.22 -8.66 5.69
CA CYS A 719 10.46 -8.07 7.01
C CYS A 719 10.85 -9.10 8.07
N LEU A 720 10.27 -10.31 8.00
CA LEU A 720 10.63 -11.42 8.89
C LEU A 720 12.01 -11.99 8.55
N ALA A 721 12.31 -12.19 7.27
CA ALA A 721 13.61 -12.64 6.81
C ALA A 721 14.75 -11.68 7.22
N ASP A 722 14.50 -10.37 7.17
CA ASP A 722 15.41 -9.31 7.60
C ASP A 722 15.82 -9.39 9.10
N ILE A 723 15.03 -10.10 9.91
CA ILE A 723 15.29 -10.32 11.35
C ILE A 723 15.53 -11.80 11.65
N ASP A 724 16.00 -12.55 10.65
CA ASP A 724 16.40 -13.97 10.73
C ASP A 724 15.23 -14.93 11.05
N ILE A 725 14.00 -14.55 10.71
CA ILE A 725 12.81 -15.41 10.76
C ILE A 725 12.46 -15.82 9.34
N HIS A 726 13.05 -16.93 8.89
CA HIS A 726 12.79 -17.48 7.57
C HIS A 726 11.60 -18.45 7.61
N LEU A 727 10.49 -18.06 6.99
CA LEU A 727 9.30 -18.89 6.89
C LEU A 727 9.55 -20.06 5.92
N PRO A 728 9.25 -21.32 6.30
CA PRO A 728 9.31 -22.46 5.39
C PRO A 728 8.27 -22.38 4.26
N GLN A 729 7.09 -21.82 4.56
CA GLN A 729 6.00 -21.59 3.60
C GLN A 729 5.10 -20.47 4.11
N PHE A 730 4.19 -19.99 3.27
CA PHE A 730 3.04 -19.15 3.62
C PHE A 730 1.98 -19.34 2.54
N HIS A 731 0.70 -19.28 2.91
CA HIS A 731 -0.40 -19.48 1.97
C HIS A 731 -1.69 -18.85 2.46
N SER A 732 -2.65 -18.67 1.54
CA SER A 732 -4.00 -18.29 1.92
C SER A 732 -4.73 -19.44 2.62
N GLU A 733 -5.59 -19.09 3.57
CA GLU A 733 -6.43 -20.03 4.31
C GLU A 733 -7.92 -19.96 3.90
N ALA A 734 -8.74 -20.73 4.60
CA ALA A 734 -10.13 -21.07 4.29
C ALA A 734 -11.15 -20.05 4.81
N ALA A 735 -10.71 -18.90 5.33
CA ALA A 735 -11.57 -17.74 5.58
C ALA A 735 -11.17 -16.52 4.72
N PRO A 736 -12.12 -15.61 4.40
CA PRO A 736 -11.82 -14.42 3.64
C PRO A 736 -10.82 -13.50 4.36
N GLY A 737 -9.74 -13.13 3.66
CA GLY A 737 -8.61 -12.39 4.21
C GLY A 737 -7.67 -13.20 5.10
N GLN A 738 -7.87 -14.51 5.26
CA GLN A 738 -7.04 -15.35 6.12
C GLN A 738 -5.78 -15.82 5.40
N TRP A 739 -4.66 -15.74 6.12
CA TRP A 739 -3.36 -16.26 5.70
C TRP A 739 -2.69 -16.97 6.86
N GLU A 740 -1.91 -17.99 6.52
CA GLU A 740 -1.13 -18.75 7.47
C GLU A 740 0.37 -18.51 7.25
N PHE A 741 1.09 -18.30 8.35
CA PHE A 741 2.54 -18.16 8.41
C PHE A 741 3.13 -19.20 9.36
N PRO A 742 3.44 -20.43 8.87
CA PRO A 742 4.15 -21.43 9.66
C PRO A 742 5.53 -20.95 10.06
N LEU A 743 5.88 -21.08 11.34
CA LEU A 743 7.17 -20.67 11.89
C LEU A 743 8.14 -21.86 12.05
N PRO A 744 9.45 -21.65 11.85
CA PRO A 744 10.43 -22.72 12.08
C PRO A 744 10.46 -23.17 13.54
N PRO A 745 10.77 -24.45 13.84
CA PRO A 745 10.80 -24.93 15.21
C PRO A 745 12.03 -24.43 15.98
N LEU A 746 11.83 -23.97 17.22
CA LEU A 746 12.87 -23.53 18.15
C LEU A 746 12.62 -24.12 19.56
N GLU A 747 13.55 -23.92 20.49
CA GLU A 747 13.29 -24.22 21.91
C GLU A 747 12.07 -23.42 22.43
N PRO A 748 11.28 -23.93 23.38
CA PRO A 748 9.94 -23.42 23.68
C PRO A 748 9.86 -21.91 23.95
N VAL A 749 10.78 -21.36 24.77
CA VAL A 749 10.80 -19.92 25.06
C VAL A 749 11.10 -19.10 23.81
N GLN A 750 12.08 -19.53 23.02
CA GLN A 750 12.48 -18.85 21.78
C GLN A 750 11.39 -18.94 20.71
N ALA A 751 10.69 -20.07 20.62
CA ALA A 751 9.56 -20.26 19.73
C ALA A 751 8.41 -19.28 20.07
N VAL A 752 8.12 -19.09 21.35
CA VAL A 752 7.10 -18.11 21.79
C VAL A 752 7.59 -16.67 21.60
N ASP A 753 8.87 -16.36 21.87
CA ASP A 753 9.46 -15.04 21.57
C ASP A 753 9.32 -14.71 20.07
N MET A 754 9.62 -15.68 19.20
CA MET A 754 9.48 -15.57 17.75
C MET A 754 8.02 -15.40 17.34
N LEU A 755 7.09 -16.13 17.94
CA LEU A 755 5.65 -15.99 17.69
C LEU A 755 5.16 -14.55 17.89
N TYR A 756 5.50 -13.92 19.02
CA TYR A 756 5.08 -12.55 19.30
C TYR A 756 5.75 -11.53 18.38
N ARG A 757 7.02 -11.74 18.05
CA ARG A 757 7.75 -10.92 17.06
C ARG A 757 7.10 -10.99 15.69
N THR A 758 6.76 -12.19 15.23
CA THR A 758 6.03 -12.39 13.97
C THR A 758 4.71 -11.62 13.99
N LYS A 759 3.92 -11.75 15.07
CA LYS A 759 2.66 -11.00 15.21
C LYS A 759 2.86 -9.49 15.20
N GLU A 760 3.95 -8.96 15.77
CA GLU A 760 4.27 -7.53 15.69
C GLU A 760 4.57 -7.09 14.26
N VAL A 761 5.42 -7.82 13.53
CA VAL A 761 5.73 -7.50 12.13
C VAL A 761 4.48 -7.54 11.27
N ILE A 762 3.66 -8.59 11.38
CA ILE A 762 2.39 -8.71 10.64
C ILE A 762 1.47 -7.52 10.95
N ARG A 763 1.30 -7.17 12.22
CA ARG A 763 0.46 -6.03 12.62
C ARG A 763 1.01 -4.69 12.13
N ASN A 764 2.32 -4.51 12.16
CA ASN A 764 2.98 -3.28 11.73
C ASN A 764 2.81 -3.07 10.22
N VAL A 765 3.12 -4.11 9.42
CA VAL A 765 2.94 -4.06 7.95
C VAL A 765 1.46 -3.90 7.60
N ALA A 766 0.55 -4.65 8.23
CA ALA A 766 -0.89 -4.45 8.02
C ALA A 766 -1.30 -2.99 8.27
N LYS A 767 -0.87 -2.40 9.40
CA LYS A 767 -1.16 -1.01 9.74
C LYS A 767 -0.58 -0.02 8.72
N LYS A 768 0.65 -0.25 8.25
CA LYS A 768 1.30 0.55 7.20
C LYS A 768 0.44 0.60 5.93
N HIS A 769 -0.22 -0.49 5.61
CA HIS A 769 -1.14 -0.62 4.46
C HIS A 769 -2.60 -0.26 4.78
N GLY A 770 -2.88 0.35 5.93
CA GLY A 770 -4.23 0.78 6.32
C GLY A 770 -5.17 -0.37 6.68
N LEU A 771 -4.63 -1.55 6.97
CA LEU A 771 -5.36 -2.76 7.34
C LEU A 771 -5.20 -3.08 8.83
N LYS A 772 -6.10 -3.94 9.31
CA LYS A 772 -5.99 -4.57 10.62
C LYS A 772 -5.77 -6.07 10.45
N ALA A 773 -4.61 -6.54 10.89
CA ALA A 773 -4.38 -7.96 11.15
C ALA A 773 -4.95 -8.30 12.53
N THR A 774 -5.80 -9.31 12.61
CA THR A 774 -6.40 -9.78 13.87
C THR A 774 -6.27 -11.29 14.02
N CYS A 775 -6.05 -11.71 15.28
CA CYS A 775 -6.06 -13.12 15.70
C CYS A 775 -7.43 -13.57 16.24
N TYR A 776 -8.50 -12.81 15.96
CA TYR A 776 -9.84 -13.12 16.46
C TYR A 776 -10.24 -14.57 16.10
N PRO A 777 -10.73 -15.38 17.04
CA PRO A 777 -10.83 -16.84 16.85
C PRO A 777 -11.72 -17.27 15.69
N ARG A 778 -12.85 -16.58 15.45
CA ARG A 778 -13.74 -16.92 14.35
C ARG A 778 -14.59 -15.72 13.90
N PRO A 779 -14.09 -14.85 13.02
CA PRO A 779 -14.83 -13.66 12.58
C PRO A 779 -16.09 -13.96 11.79
N TYR A 780 -16.14 -15.12 11.13
CA TYR A 780 -17.22 -15.52 10.22
C TYR A 780 -17.82 -16.86 10.66
N SER A 781 -19.12 -16.86 10.98
CA SER A 781 -19.83 -18.06 11.42
C SER A 781 -19.97 -19.15 10.35
N PHE A 782 -19.70 -18.84 9.09
CA PHE A 782 -19.79 -19.76 7.96
C PHE A 782 -18.44 -20.36 7.52
N SER A 783 -17.32 -19.94 8.13
CA SER A 783 -15.96 -20.39 7.79
C SER A 783 -15.28 -21.04 9.00
N CYS A 784 -14.10 -21.62 8.78
CA CYS A 784 -13.20 -22.05 9.84
C CYS A 784 -12.68 -20.83 10.64
N GLY A 785 -12.19 -21.09 11.84
CA GLY A 785 -11.59 -20.07 12.69
C GLY A 785 -10.15 -19.76 12.30
N SER A 786 -9.53 -18.83 13.05
CA SER A 786 -8.10 -18.60 13.07
C SER A 786 -7.46 -19.20 14.33
N ALA A 787 -6.29 -19.78 14.16
CA ALA A 787 -5.56 -20.50 15.18
C ALA A 787 -4.08 -20.07 15.27
N ASN A 788 -3.48 -20.46 16.39
CA ASN A 788 -2.04 -20.55 16.54
C ASN A 788 -1.68 -22.00 16.84
N HIS A 789 -1.83 -22.91 15.88
CA HIS A 789 -1.58 -24.33 16.15
C HIS A 789 -0.15 -24.51 16.67
N ALA A 790 -0.01 -25.17 17.82
CA ALA A 790 1.29 -25.36 18.45
C ALA A 790 1.81 -26.76 18.15
N HIS A 791 2.82 -26.83 17.31
CA HIS A 791 3.60 -28.05 17.13
C HIS A 791 4.61 -28.18 18.25
N PHE A 792 4.73 -29.38 18.81
CA PHE A 792 5.77 -29.69 19.78
C PHE A 792 6.33 -31.10 19.55
N SER A 793 7.62 -31.26 19.78
CA SER A 793 8.27 -32.56 19.67
C SER A 793 9.10 -32.93 20.90
N ILE A 794 8.98 -34.20 21.29
CA ILE A 794 9.81 -34.84 22.31
C ILE A 794 11.08 -35.34 21.62
N ASN A 795 12.25 -34.87 22.04
CA ASN A 795 13.53 -35.31 21.50
C ASN A 795 14.47 -35.68 22.64
N GLY A 796 15.41 -36.60 22.39
CA GLY A 796 16.44 -36.99 23.35
C GLY A 796 17.27 -38.16 22.81
N PRO A 797 18.33 -38.58 23.51
CA PRO A 797 19.19 -39.66 23.04
C PRO A 797 18.51 -41.03 23.16
N GLY A 798 18.91 -41.98 22.31
CA GLY A 798 18.43 -43.37 22.38
C GLY A 798 16.94 -43.50 22.08
N ASP A 799 16.25 -44.28 22.91
CA ASP A 799 14.83 -44.64 22.82
C ASP A 799 13.89 -43.67 23.58
N THR A 800 14.33 -42.43 23.77
CA THR A 800 13.60 -41.41 24.55
C THR A 800 12.17 -41.24 24.05
N VAL A 801 11.96 -41.20 22.73
CA VAL A 801 10.63 -41.01 22.13
C VAL A 801 9.74 -42.22 22.43
N GLU A 802 10.20 -43.43 22.13
CA GLU A 802 9.45 -44.67 22.34
C GLU A 802 9.05 -44.86 23.81
N LYS A 803 9.92 -44.44 24.73
CA LYS A 803 9.70 -44.56 26.17
C LYS A 803 8.72 -43.53 26.73
N TYR A 804 8.83 -42.28 26.30
CA TYR A 804 8.19 -41.15 26.99
C TYR A 804 7.03 -40.50 26.21
N GLU A 805 6.85 -40.83 24.93
CA GLU A 805 5.77 -40.28 24.11
C GLU A 805 4.38 -40.58 24.70
N ALA A 806 4.08 -41.85 25.00
CA ALA A 806 2.76 -42.24 25.47
C ALA A 806 2.42 -41.69 26.87
N PRO A 807 3.31 -41.75 27.88
CA PRO A 807 3.02 -41.14 29.19
C PRO A 807 2.88 -39.62 29.12
N PHE A 808 3.70 -38.93 28.32
CA PHE A 808 3.57 -37.49 28.12
C PHE A 808 2.20 -37.15 27.53
N LEU A 809 1.79 -37.83 26.46
CA LEU A 809 0.50 -37.58 25.81
C LEU A 809 -0.68 -37.90 26.74
N ALA A 810 -0.58 -38.96 27.54
CA ALA A 810 -1.60 -39.31 28.53
C ALA A 810 -1.81 -38.17 29.55
N GLY A 811 -0.72 -37.57 30.05
CA GLY A 811 -0.78 -36.42 30.94
C GLY A 811 -1.41 -35.18 30.27
N VAL A 812 -1.03 -34.88 29.02
CA VAL A 812 -1.65 -33.75 28.29
C VAL A 812 -3.15 -33.97 28.10
N LEU A 813 -3.60 -35.17 27.74
CA LEU A 813 -5.02 -35.49 27.57
C LEU A 813 -5.80 -35.40 28.88
N GLU A 814 -5.26 -35.90 29.98
CA GLU A 814 -5.90 -35.84 31.31
C GLU A 814 -6.20 -34.39 31.73
N HIS A 815 -5.24 -33.48 31.48
CA HIS A 815 -5.35 -32.08 31.86
C HIS A 815 -5.91 -31.18 30.75
N LEU A 816 -6.24 -31.72 29.58
CA LEU A 816 -6.69 -30.95 28.43
C LEU A 816 -7.92 -30.05 28.73
N PRO A 817 -8.94 -30.50 29.51
CA PRO A 817 -10.05 -29.63 29.91
C PRO A 817 -9.64 -28.38 30.70
N ALA A 818 -8.58 -28.47 31.51
CA ALA A 818 -8.04 -27.33 32.24
C ALA A 818 -7.08 -26.50 31.37
N LEU A 819 -6.30 -27.17 30.51
CA LEU A 819 -5.35 -26.55 29.58
C LEU A 819 -6.04 -25.55 28.64
N VAL A 820 -7.25 -25.88 28.16
CA VAL A 820 -7.98 -25.00 27.24
C VAL A 820 -8.34 -23.64 27.82
N ALA A 821 -8.33 -23.47 29.15
CA ALA A 821 -8.47 -22.15 29.75
C ALA A 821 -7.35 -21.20 29.29
N PHE A 822 -6.11 -21.71 29.12
CA PHE A 822 -4.97 -20.92 28.68
C PHE A 822 -4.89 -20.76 27.16
N THR A 823 -5.29 -21.79 26.41
CA THR A 823 -5.17 -21.82 24.94
C THR A 823 -6.39 -21.21 24.22
N LEU A 824 -7.53 -21.09 24.92
CA LEU A 824 -8.79 -20.48 24.50
C LEU A 824 -9.27 -19.51 25.62
N PRO A 825 -8.68 -18.32 25.72
CA PRO A 825 -8.77 -17.46 26.92
C PRO A 825 -10.02 -16.56 26.98
N VAL A 826 -10.79 -16.43 25.90
CA VAL A 826 -11.98 -15.56 25.82
C VAL A 826 -13.22 -16.36 25.43
N GLU A 827 -14.43 -15.82 25.62
CA GLU A 827 -15.66 -16.56 25.31
C GLU A 827 -15.75 -16.91 23.81
N GLU A 828 -15.32 -15.99 22.96
CA GLU A 828 -15.26 -16.12 21.50
C GLU A 828 -14.34 -17.27 21.04
N SER A 829 -13.34 -17.63 21.86
CA SER A 829 -12.44 -18.75 21.57
C SER A 829 -13.19 -20.07 21.44
N TYR A 830 -14.29 -20.22 22.19
CA TYR A 830 -15.07 -21.47 22.24
C TYR A 830 -15.98 -21.65 21.04
N GLU A 831 -16.14 -20.65 20.16
CA GLU A 831 -16.73 -20.84 18.83
C GLU A 831 -15.90 -21.79 17.95
N ARG A 832 -14.64 -22.05 18.34
CA ARG A 832 -13.76 -23.06 17.74
C ARG A 832 -13.90 -24.44 18.37
N VAL A 833 -14.64 -24.62 19.47
CA VAL A 833 -14.91 -25.95 20.05
C VAL A 833 -16.19 -26.49 19.43
N HIS A 834 -16.08 -26.94 18.18
CA HIS A 834 -17.22 -27.40 17.37
C HIS A 834 -16.75 -28.49 16.39
N ALA A 835 -17.65 -29.41 16.06
CA ALA A 835 -17.39 -30.45 15.07
C ALA A 835 -17.35 -29.90 13.62
N GLY A 836 -16.50 -30.48 12.77
CA GLY A 836 -16.52 -30.27 11.31
C GLY A 836 -15.94 -28.96 10.81
N ILE A 837 -15.20 -28.23 11.67
CA ILE A 837 -14.53 -26.97 11.32
C ILE A 837 -13.00 -27.03 11.50
N TRP A 838 -12.43 -28.23 11.65
CA TRP A 838 -10.98 -28.51 11.69
C TRP A 838 -10.18 -27.80 12.80
N SER A 839 -10.83 -27.46 13.91
CA SER A 839 -10.25 -26.71 15.03
C SER A 839 -9.99 -27.54 16.29
N GLY A 840 -10.06 -28.86 16.18
CA GLY A 840 -9.80 -29.79 17.28
C GLY A 840 -11.03 -30.38 17.97
N GLY A 841 -12.23 -30.20 17.40
CA GLY A 841 -13.43 -30.94 17.79
C GLY A 841 -13.96 -30.65 19.21
N GLU A 842 -14.81 -31.54 19.71
CA GLU A 842 -15.58 -31.35 20.95
C GLU A 842 -15.19 -32.31 22.09
N TYR A 843 -14.21 -33.19 21.85
CA TYR A 843 -13.85 -34.26 22.77
C TYR A 843 -12.36 -34.27 23.08
N VAL A 844 -12.02 -34.73 24.28
CA VAL A 844 -10.64 -35.02 24.66
C VAL A 844 -10.20 -36.30 23.95
N CYS A 845 -9.36 -36.15 22.93
CA CYS A 845 -8.83 -37.28 22.16
C CYS A 845 -7.58 -36.89 21.38
N TRP A 846 -6.93 -37.89 20.79
CA TRP A 846 -5.82 -37.72 19.86
C TRP A 846 -6.02 -38.61 18.64
N GLY A 847 -5.29 -38.32 17.56
CA GLY A 847 -5.39 -39.08 16.32
C GLY A 847 -4.22 -38.85 15.39
N THR A 848 -3.79 -39.91 14.70
CA THR A 848 -2.68 -39.86 13.73
C THR A 848 -3.14 -39.17 12.45
N GLN A 849 -2.47 -38.06 12.12
CA GLN A 849 -2.79 -37.24 10.94
C GLN A 849 -4.25 -36.73 10.89
N ASN A 850 -4.98 -36.79 12.00
CA ASN A 850 -6.38 -36.39 12.08
C ASN A 850 -6.47 -34.92 12.51
N LYS A 851 -7.08 -34.06 11.67
CA LYS A 851 -7.24 -32.63 11.94
C LYS A 851 -8.49 -32.29 12.77
N GLU A 852 -9.37 -33.25 13.03
CA GLU A 852 -10.62 -33.04 13.81
C GLU A 852 -10.45 -33.24 15.32
N VAL A 853 -9.27 -33.68 15.75
CA VAL A 853 -8.95 -33.95 17.17
C VAL A 853 -8.11 -32.83 17.76
N PRO A 854 -8.21 -32.54 19.06
CA PRO A 854 -7.48 -31.43 19.66
C PRO A 854 -5.96 -31.66 19.70
N LEU A 855 -5.53 -32.93 19.72
CA LEU A 855 -4.12 -33.33 19.62
C LEU A 855 -3.89 -34.24 18.42
N ARG A 856 -3.29 -33.68 17.37
CA ARG A 856 -2.93 -34.43 16.16
C ARG A 856 -1.51 -34.96 16.28
N LYS A 857 -1.33 -36.26 16.04
CA LYS A 857 0.01 -36.86 15.93
C LYS A 857 0.50 -36.73 14.49
N CYS A 858 1.57 -35.96 14.29
CA CYS A 858 2.18 -35.70 12.98
C CYS A 858 3.30 -36.69 12.65
N GLY A 859 3.95 -37.24 13.67
CA GLY A 859 4.99 -38.25 13.53
C GLY A 859 5.38 -38.82 14.90
N PRO A 860 6.36 -39.73 14.95
CA PRO A 860 6.92 -40.20 16.22
C PRO A 860 7.45 -39.02 17.04
N GLY A 861 6.97 -38.87 18.27
CA GLY A 861 7.31 -37.80 19.18
C GLY A 861 6.83 -36.41 18.78
N HIS A 862 6.14 -36.24 17.65
CA HIS A 862 5.72 -34.94 17.10
C HIS A 862 4.20 -34.80 17.08
N PHE A 863 3.72 -33.80 17.81
CA PHE A 863 2.30 -33.51 17.98
C PHE A 863 1.97 -32.06 17.61
N GLU A 864 0.71 -31.83 17.29
CA GLU A 864 0.11 -30.54 17.01
C GLU A 864 -1.09 -30.35 17.96
N LEU A 865 -1.04 -29.32 18.79
CA LEU A 865 -2.18 -28.87 19.59
C LEU A 865 -3.03 -27.91 18.75
N LYS A 866 -4.21 -28.39 18.32
CA LYS A 866 -5.13 -27.63 17.46
C LYS A 866 -6.04 -26.68 18.23
N SER A 867 -6.36 -27.02 19.47
CA SER A 867 -7.22 -26.26 20.37
C SER A 867 -6.51 -25.04 20.99
N MET A 868 -5.78 -24.28 20.18
CA MET A 868 -5.09 -23.04 20.55
C MET A 868 -5.40 -21.93 19.57
N ASP A 869 -5.91 -20.81 20.08
CA ASP A 869 -6.12 -19.59 19.27
C ASP A 869 -4.98 -18.58 19.46
N GLY A 870 -5.06 -17.47 18.74
CA GLY A 870 -4.04 -16.42 18.79
C GLY A 870 -4.24 -15.34 19.87
N MET A 871 -5.22 -15.49 20.76
CA MET A 871 -5.60 -14.46 21.76
C MET A 871 -4.88 -14.67 23.12
N GLY A 872 -4.46 -15.90 23.41
CA GLY A 872 -3.89 -16.26 24.72
C GLY A 872 -2.45 -15.83 24.98
N ASN A 873 -2.06 -15.89 26.26
CA ASN A 873 -0.66 -15.85 26.65
C ASN A 873 -0.01 -17.20 26.34
N ALA A 874 0.74 -17.26 25.23
CA ALA A 874 1.36 -18.48 24.74
C ALA A 874 2.44 -19.04 25.69
N TYR A 875 3.10 -18.21 26.50
CA TYR A 875 4.03 -18.73 27.51
C TYR A 875 3.28 -19.53 28.59
N LEU A 876 2.17 -19.00 29.10
CA LEU A 876 1.35 -19.71 30.09
C LEU A 876 0.73 -20.98 29.49
N ALA A 877 0.21 -20.89 28.26
CA ALA A 877 -0.37 -22.04 27.56
C ALA A 877 0.65 -23.17 27.36
N MET A 878 1.85 -22.84 26.86
CA MET A 878 2.90 -23.85 26.66
C MET A 878 3.48 -24.34 27.97
N ALA A 879 3.60 -23.48 29.00
CA ALA A 879 4.03 -23.92 30.33
C ALA A 879 3.02 -24.93 30.90
N ALA A 880 1.73 -24.66 30.78
CA ALA A 880 0.67 -25.57 31.23
C ALA A 880 0.72 -26.91 30.49
N LEU A 881 0.96 -26.89 29.16
CA LEU A 881 1.14 -28.10 28.36
C LEU A 881 2.35 -28.92 28.83
N LEU A 882 3.48 -28.28 29.12
CA LEU A 882 4.66 -28.98 29.64
C LEU A 882 4.45 -29.50 31.07
N VAL A 883 3.71 -28.77 31.93
CA VAL A 883 3.33 -29.28 33.27
C VAL A 883 2.47 -30.54 33.15
N ALA A 884 1.48 -30.53 32.27
CA ALA A 884 0.61 -31.67 32.03
C ALA A 884 1.40 -32.89 31.52
N GLY A 885 2.29 -32.68 30.55
CA GLY A 885 3.17 -33.73 30.06
C GLY A 885 4.14 -34.26 31.11
N LEU A 886 4.76 -33.37 31.90
CA LEU A 886 5.63 -33.74 33.04
C LEU A 886 4.88 -34.55 34.10
N HIS A 887 3.61 -34.26 34.36
CA HIS A 887 2.79 -35.08 35.25
C HIS A 887 2.66 -36.51 34.71
N GLY A 888 2.35 -36.63 33.43
CA GLY A 888 2.31 -37.92 32.72
C GLY A 888 3.60 -38.72 32.84
N LEU A 889 4.75 -38.05 32.65
CA LEU A 889 6.07 -38.68 32.80
C LEU A 889 6.38 -39.08 34.25
N ARG A 890 6.12 -38.21 35.22
CA ARG A 890 6.43 -38.45 36.64
C ARG A 890 5.56 -39.53 37.27
N GLN A 891 4.33 -39.71 36.79
CA GLN A 891 3.41 -40.73 37.28
C GLN A 891 3.36 -41.98 36.39
N ASP A 892 4.12 -42.01 35.28
CA ASP A 892 4.10 -43.10 34.29
C ASP A 892 2.67 -43.45 33.83
N LEU A 893 1.92 -42.42 33.45
CA LEU A 893 0.52 -42.58 33.07
C LEU A 893 0.38 -43.44 31.83
N LYS A 894 -0.64 -44.30 31.82
CA LYS A 894 -0.97 -45.12 30.66
C LYS A 894 -1.87 -44.34 29.71
N LEU A 895 -1.53 -44.36 28.43
CA LEU A 895 -2.36 -43.79 27.38
C LEU A 895 -3.56 -44.73 27.12
N GLU A 896 -4.69 -44.45 27.76
CA GLU A 896 -5.93 -45.22 27.59
C GLU A 896 -6.67 -44.87 26.29
N HIS A 897 -6.48 -43.66 25.79
CA HIS A 897 -7.07 -43.20 24.53
C HIS A 897 -6.40 -43.92 23.35
N GLN A 898 -7.21 -44.55 22.51
CA GLN A 898 -6.74 -45.14 21.26
C GLN A 898 -6.69 -44.10 20.13
N ASP A 899 -6.01 -44.45 19.04
CA ASP A 899 -5.87 -43.60 17.87
C ASP A 899 -7.24 -43.36 17.19
N CYS A 900 -7.71 -42.11 17.21
CA CYS A 900 -8.97 -41.73 16.56
C CYS A 900 -8.72 -41.38 15.09
N THR A 901 -9.22 -42.21 14.16
CA THR A 901 -9.00 -42.05 12.72
C THR A 901 -10.08 -41.25 11.97
N GLY A 902 -11.21 -40.93 12.64
CA GLY A 902 -12.33 -40.18 12.07
C GLY A 902 -12.74 -38.97 12.92
N ASP A 903 -13.85 -38.31 12.57
CA ASP A 903 -14.41 -37.25 13.42
C ASP A 903 -14.98 -37.87 14.71
N PRO A 904 -14.46 -37.50 15.90
CA PRO A 904 -14.94 -38.03 17.18
C PRO A 904 -16.43 -37.79 17.42
N THR A 905 -17.02 -36.77 16.79
CA THR A 905 -18.45 -36.44 16.91
C THR A 905 -19.30 -37.40 16.08
N GLY A 906 -18.81 -37.79 14.90
CA GLY A 906 -19.49 -38.67 13.95
C GLY A 906 -19.37 -40.17 14.24
N VAL A 907 -18.34 -40.60 14.99
CA VAL A 907 -18.29 -41.97 15.51
C VAL A 907 -19.34 -42.15 16.62
N GLY A 908 -20.19 -43.16 16.48
CA GLY A 908 -21.25 -43.45 17.44
C GLY A 908 -20.72 -43.65 18.87
N GLU A 909 -21.57 -43.42 19.86
CA GLU A 909 -21.19 -43.43 21.29
C GLU A 909 -20.46 -44.71 21.73
N GLU A 910 -20.92 -45.87 21.25
CA GLU A 910 -20.28 -47.17 21.56
C GLU A 910 -18.85 -47.25 21.01
N GLU A 911 -18.60 -46.69 19.84
CA GLU A 911 -17.28 -46.70 19.19
C GLU A 911 -16.35 -45.68 19.85
N ARG A 912 -16.86 -44.50 20.22
CA ARG A 912 -16.11 -43.52 21.03
C ARG A 912 -15.62 -44.14 22.35
N GLN A 913 -16.49 -44.87 23.04
CA GLN A 913 -16.10 -45.53 24.30
C GLN A 913 -15.01 -46.58 24.11
N LYS A 914 -15.03 -47.34 23.01
CA LYS A 914 -13.94 -48.28 22.66
C LYS A 914 -12.62 -47.55 22.43
N LEU A 915 -12.66 -46.35 21.86
CA LEU A 915 -11.48 -45.50 21.66
C LEU A 915 -11.01 -44.79 22.95
N GLY A 916 -11.70 -44.97 24.08
CA GLY A 916 -11.39 -44.28 25.33
C GLY A 916 -11.86 -42.82 25.37
N ILE A 917 -12.60 -42.37 24.36
CA ILE A 917 -13.07 -40.98 24.21
C ILE A 917 -14.37 -40.82 25.01
N THR A 918 -14.24 -40.43 26.27
CA THR A 918 -15.37 -40.33 27.22
C THR A 918 -15.62 -38.91 27.73
N THR A 919 -14.66 -38.01 27.54
CA THR A 919 -14.68 -36.67 28.11
C THR A 919 -14.91 -35.62 27.02
N GLN A 920 -15.92 -34.79 27.22
CA GLN A 920 -16.15 -33.61 26.37
C GLN A 920 -15.21 -32.49 26.75
N LEU A 921 -14.71 -31.79 25.74
CA LEU A 921 -13.92 -30.58 25.93
C LEU A 921 -14.84 -29.46 26.44
N PRO A 922 -14.39 -28.59 27.36
CA PRO A 922 -15.17 -27.44 27.77
C PRO A 922 -15.55 -26.57 26.56
N ASN A 923 -16.85 -26.35 26.38
CA ASN A 923 -17.39 -25.54 25.28
C ASN A 923 -17.73 -24.10 25.69
N THR A 924 -17.28 -23.66 26.87
CA THR A 924 -17.43 -22.29 27.37
C THR A 924 -16.25 -21.95 28.28
N LEU A 925 -15.82 -20.69 28.28
CA LEU A 925 -14.74 -20.20 29.15
C LEU A 925 -15.01 -20.46 30.64
N GLU A 926 -16.26 -20.33 31.10
CA GLU A 926 -16.59 -20.58 32.50
C GLU A 926 -16.29 -22.04 32.93
N LYS A 927 -16.54 -23.00 32.03
CA LYS A 927 -16.28 -24.42 32.30
C LYS A 927 -14.77 -24.72 32.34
N SER A 928 -13.99 -24.11 31.44
CA SER A 928 -12.54 -24.32 31.42
C SER A 928 -11.86 -23.64 32.62
N LEU A 929 -12.26 -22.43 33.01
CA LEU A 929 -11.77 -21.78 34.23
C LEU A 929 -12.10 -22.60 35.48
N LYS A 930 -13.31 -23.18 35.56
CA LYS A 930 -13.67 -24.12 36.64
C LYS A 930 -12.87 -25.42 36.60
N ALA A 931 -12.53 -25.92 35.42
CA ALA A 931 -11.67 -27.09 35.27
C ALA A 931 -10.26 -26.76 35.77
N LEU A 932 -9.70 -25.60 35.39
CA LEU A 932 -8.41 -25.11 35.85
C LEU A 932 -8.36 -24.89 37.36
N ASP A 933 -9.39 -24.30 37.95
CA ASP A 933 -9.47 -24.08 39.40
C ASP A 933 -9.43 -25.40 40.19
N ARG A 934 -10.00 -26.47 39.62
CA ARG A 934 -10.01 -27.81 40.23
C ARG A 934 -8.75 -28.62 39.96
N ASP A 935 -7.99 -28.26 38.93
CA ASP A 935 -6.78 -28.97 38.51
C ASP A 935 -5.60 -28.63 39.42
N LYS A 936 -5.41 -29.47 40.45
CA LYS A 936 -4.31 -29.29 41.42
C LYS A 936 -2.93 -29.46 40.80
N VAL A 937 -2.81 -30.20 39.70
CA VAL A 937 -1.52 -30.48 39.05
C VAL A 937 -1.05 -29.24 38.32
N LEU A 938 -1.89 -28.66 37.46
CA LEU A 938 -1.57 -27.42 36.76
C LEU A 938 -1.38 -26.26 37.75
N ARG A 939 -2.26 -26.13 38.75
CA ARG A 939 -2.14 -25.11 39.80
C ARG A 939 -0.82 -25.18 40.56
N ARG A 940 -0.38 -26.39 40.93
CA ARG A 940 0.90 -26.58 41.62
C ARG A 940 2.10 -26.37 40.70
N GLY A 941 2.03 -26.90 39.47
CA GLY A 941 3.15 -26.88 38.54
C GLY A 941 3.48 -25.50 37.99
N LEU A 942 2.47 -24.66 37.74
CA LEU A 942 2.64 -23.26 37.35
C LEU A 942 2.79 -22.30 38.53
N GLY A 943 2.57 -22.79 39.75
CA GLY A 943 2.50 -21.97 40.95
C GLY A 943 1.08 -21.42 41.21
N TYR A 944 0.59 -21.63 42.43
CA TYR A 944 -0.76 -21.26 42.83
C TYR A 944 -1.03 -19.77 42.60
N ALA A 945 -0.07 -18.91 42.94
CA ALA A 945 -0.23 -17.48 42.83
C ALA A 945 -0.36 -16.98 41.37
N ALA A 946 0.39 -17.57 40.44
CA ALA A 946 0.27 -17.25 39.03
C ALA A 946 -1.11 -17.68 38.50
N VAL A 947 -1.56 -18.89 38.85
CA VAL A 947 -2.86 -19.39 38.38
C VAL A 947 -4.02 -18.61 39.00
N ASP A 948 -3.92 -18.21 40.27
CA ASP A 948 -4.91 -17.34 40.92
C ASP A 948 -5.01 -15.96 40.26
N ASP A 949 -3.87 -15.36 39.90
CA ASP A 949 -3.83 -14.10 39.15
C ASP A 949 -4.49 -14.27 37.77
N TYR A 950 -4.19 -15.38 37.08
CA TYR A 950 -4.79 -15.71 35.78
C TYR A 950 -6.31 -15.89 35.86
N LEU A 951 -6.81 -16.66 36.84
CA LEU A 951 -8.25 -16.86 37.06
C LEU A 951 -8.95 -15.52 37.34
N ALA A 952 -8.37 -14.68 38.22
CA ALA A 952 -8.94 -13.37 38.52
C ALA A 952 -9.01 -12.45 37.29
N VAL A 953 -7.98 -12.47 36.44
CA VAL A 953 -7.95 -11.73 35.16
C VAL A 953 -9.03 -12.26 34.20
N GLY A 954 -9.10 -13.58 34.01
CA GLY A 954 -10.09 -14.21 33.13
C GLY A 954 -11.53 -13.91 33.53
N GLU A 955 -11.85 -14.04 34.83
CA GLU A 955 -13.19 -13.73 35.36
C GLU A 955 -13.54 -12.25 35.20
N SER A 956 -12.60 -11.35 35.49
CA SER A 956 -12.82 -9.90 35.41
C SER A 956 -12.97 -9.43 33.96
N LEU A 957 -12.15 -9.97 33.04
CA LEU A 957 -12.25 -9.70 31.61
C LEU A 957 -13.59 -10.19 31.07
N THR A 958 -13.99 -11.42 31.43
CA THR A 958 -15.28 -11.99 31.03
C THR A 958 -16.46 -11.15 31.51
N ALA A 959 -16.47 -10.77 32.79
CA ALA A 959 -17.52 -9.92 33.36
C ALA A 959 -17.63 -8.58 32.63
N LYS A 960 -16.48 -8.00 32.26
CA LYS A 960 -16.42 -6.75 31.50
C LYS A 960 -16.95 -6.90 30.07
N LEU A 961 -16.49 -7.93 29.35
CA LEU A 961 -16.90 -8.18 27.97
C LEU A 961 -18.39 -8.52 27.86
N ARG A 962 -18.96 -9.26 28.83
CA ARG A 962 -20.42 -9.49 28.94
C ARG A 962 -21.22 -8.22 29.18
N GLY A 963 -20.59 -7.18 29.75
CA GLY A 963 -21.18 -5.85 29.87
C GLY A 963 -21.25 -5.08 28.54
N PHE A 964 -20.57 -5.56 27.49
CA PHE A 964 -20.68 -5.04 26.13
C PHE A 964 -21.78 -5.80 25.37
N GLY A 965 -22.50 -5.10 24.50
CA GLY A 965 -23.29 -5.78 23.47
C GLY A 965 -22.38 -6.47 22.44
N ASP A 966 -22.90 -7.46 21.72
CA ASP A 966 -22.11 -8.33 20.82
C ASP A 966 -21.21 -7.56 19.84
N VAL A 967 -21.76 -6.51 19.22
CA VAL A 967 -21.02 -5.66 18.26
C VAL A 967 -19.83 -4.98 18.92
N LYS A 968 -20.04 -4.34 20.08
CA LYS A 968 -18.98 -3.64 20.81
C LYS A 968 -17.92 -4.62 21.32
N ARG A 969 -18.32 -5.80 21.80
CA ARG A 969 -17.42 -6.86 22.25
C ARG A 969 -16.50 -7.32 21.11
N ARG A 970 -17.08 -7.62 19.95
CA ARG A 970 -16.35 -8.00 18.73
C ARG A 970 -15.33 -6.94 18.30
N ILE A 971 -15.76 -5.68 18.19
CA ILE A 971 -14.88 -4.56 17.81
C ILE A 971 -13.77 -4.40 18.86
N TRP A 972 -14.09 -4.49 20.14
CA TRP A 972 -13.12 -4.30 21.22
C TRP A 972 -12.01 -5.36 21.18
N LEU A 973 -12.37 -6.63 20.93
CA LEU A 973 -11.44 -7.75 20.80
C LEU A 973 -10.60 -7.63 19.52
N MET A 974 -11.24 -7.44 18.36
CA MET A 974 -10.55 -7.28 17.07
C MET A 974 -9.61 -6.06 17.05
N ALA A 975 -9.93 -4.99 17.77
CA ALA A 975 -9.04 -3.83 17.85
C ALA A 975 -7.74 -4.15 18.61
N ARG A 976 -7.79 -5.04 19.61
CA ARG A 976 -6.68 -5.32 20.54
C ARG A 976 -5.85 -6.53 20.16
N TYR A 977 -6.49 -7.54 19.58
CA TYR A 977 -5.88 -8.79 19.14
C TYR A 977 -5.94 -8.91 17.62
#